data_AF-A0A401KVN8-F1
#
_entry.id   AF-A0A401KVN8-F1
#
_cell.length_a   1.000
_cell.length_b   1.000
_cell.length_c   1.000
_cell.angle_alpha   90.00
_cell.angle_beta   90.00
_cell.angle_gamma   90.00
#
_symmetry.space_group_name_H-M   'P 1'
#
loop_
_entity.id
_entity.type
_entity.pdbx_description
1 polymer ?
#
loop_
_entity_poly.entity_id
_entity_poly.type
_entity_poly.pdbx_seq_one_letter_code
_entity_poly.pdbx_strand_id
1 'polypeptide(L)'
;MTSYPPRKCCFQGVKHEGDATGDFITIDDFEVYKKAPEGAAPEKAIILLTDILGHRFKNAQLIADQFAANGYLVLIPDLFYGDPIPIGGSAGLDLHKWLVGEYHEKKIAHTPPVIDPILEKCITELRTKYNIKKIGAIGYCFGAKYVVRFLKPDQGKVDVGFLAHPSLVEKEELEAIKGPLAIAAAEKDHVFPAEKRHESEQILETLALPYALTLYGGVGHGFALRGDLSDPKVLFAKENAFIQALQWFDEHLTVSLIALVMFRHFQMPPPPNGNASQSDAAGRPKDRTRRACERCRQMKIKCDGATTCNHCRTSFNECVYPEPRRKRKASPHFDRLQELEKRVKAMEESYQTISATKDSSQSPNSATQHPPPSTAGANDVGPDPTDPRPQLRSSQGEARFGFSSADRAFIERLKAELGDWPGADFDSRLRIREKPGVKLFQSATPAPRVVCLPPRERAEHLINIALDASVLYHVVHRPTFDSAFELLYSLDRSDYGEGEMRHIPLVYALMALGCLFEKIGEGPSESGDDMTAERTKYFATCRDLVDLHDCNDIVTLQAIFYMNLFILSTERLSPCYTCLSHAFSLAVRMNLQLPNTRDNLIAAEIKRRLFWSLRQLLMVVASMCGYPRPINSNEVDIEQPLDLDDNDLKSTRISQSLQDPALIRSMSGSVALLKLHNILDRIVRELYPSGGVRRKTNSGSMSHLVSNEIVTQLEEELQKWSTSLPLGYKRGTSRYAPHLEKAKYELWMTYAHVQILLYRPFLHYFVDSTEGNGHAEHGFHKYASACVDASRNLIHLTEDMHRDGLLYGAHWRIAYMVCTAGLSLIYVVVGSKNPDTARNLKMDLNTAKRMLMCLTPYSSHSRRLHVALTVLTATFTKSDHGSQSQSPNDTAEAAPDKPHEPYTGPTTRQAYGASPQGNQKYNGPGAGEVVAPSPELFTRGVETHPSQPNRVEAYGMIPASQPPLSHLDSTPVPSGYVVPPLQPGAPGTTMPTPAPENTTPQSAERVMEALAGAAATYGPEPGLGDQTYYLEARPFNLQRPTEGEDYLFGREFGEFDGMTGDLLSFDYLF
;
A
#
# COMPACT_ATOMS: atom_id res chain seq x y z
N MET A 1 -25.22 -11.71 17.41
CA MET A 1 -25.38 -12.38 16.11
C MET A 1 -26.66 -13.15 16.21
N THR A 2 -27.51 -12.95 15.23
CA THR A 2 -28.87 -13.45 15.24
C THR A 2 -29.15 -14.02 13.86
N SER A 3 -29.79 -15.18 13.77
CA SER A 3 -30.15 -15.77 12.49
C SER A 3 -31.46 -16.53 12.59
N TYR A 4 -32.20 -16.59 11.49
CA TYR A 4 -33.48 -17.27 11.45
C TYR A 4 -33.32 -18.80 11.52
N PRO A 5 -34.42 -19.55 11.77
CA PRO A 5 -34.44 -20.99 11.58
C PRO A 5 -34.06 -21.41 10.15
N PRO A 6 -33.64 -22.67 9.93
CA PRO A 6 -33.31 -23.17 8.60
C PRO A 6 -34.56 -23.11 7.70
N ARG A 7 -34.34 -23.01 6.38
CA ARG A 7 -35.40 -22.90 5.37
C ARG A 7 -35.13 -23.89 4.23
N LYS A 8 -35.98 -23.90 3.19
CA LYS A 8 -35.85 -24.82 2.03
C LYS A 8 -34.49 -24.71 1.31
N CYS A 9 -33.84 -23.54 1.35
CA CYS A 9 -32.50 -23.32 0.82
C CYS A 9 -31.38 -24.02 1.63
N CYS A 10 -31.67 -24.60 2.80
CA CYS A 10 -30.67 -25.30 3.62
C CYS A 10 -30.39 -26.74 3.16
N PHE A 11 -31.25 -27.34 2.34
CA PHE A 11 -31.07 -28.70 1.77
C PHE A 11 -30.96 -28.72 0.23
N GLN A 12 -30.73 -27.56 -0.38
CA GLN A 12 -30.42 -27.39 -1.80
C GLN A 12 -28.92 -27.17 -1.99
N GLY A 13 -28.34 -27.60 -3.12
CA GLY A 13 -26.93 -27.39 -3.47
C GLY A 13 -26.31 -28.58 -4.19
N VAL A 14 -24.98 -28.55 -4.33
CA VAL A 14 -24.19 -29.51 -5.11
C VAL A 14 -23.28 -30.34 -4.20
N LYS A 15 -23.13 -31.63 -4.52
CA LYS A 15 -22.15 -32.52 -3.90
C LYS A 15 -20.81 -32.41 -4.63
N HIS A 16 -19.72 -32.26 -3.90
CA HIS A 16 -18.37 -32.12 -4.47
C HIS A 16 -17.77 -33.48 -4.83
N GLU A 17 -16.87 -33.46 -5.81
CA GLU A 17 -16.12 -34.62 -6.29
C GLU A 17 -14.88 -34.90 -5.42
N GLY A 18 -14.24 -36.05 -5.64
CA GLY A 18 -13.10 -36.52 -4.86
C GLY A 18 -13.49 -37.40 -3.67
N ASP A 19 -12.48 -38.03 -3.07
CA ASP A 19 -12.64 -38.98 -1.97
C ASP A 19 -12.12 -38.47 -0.64
N ALA A 20 -12.81 -38.91 0.42
CA ALA A 20 -12.60 -38.50 1.80
C ALA A 20 -11.84 -39.60 2.53
N THR A 21 -10.91 -39.22 3.41
CA THR A 21 -9.74 -40.01 3.79
C THR A 21 -9.51 -40.10 5.31
N GLY A 22 -10.43 -39.57 6.11
CA GLY A 22 -10.58 -39.81 7.55
C GLY A 22 -11.48 -41.01 7.89
N ASP A 23 -11.44 -41.40 9.15
CA ASP A 23 -12.10 -42.58 9.71
C ASP A 23 -13.43 -42.24 10.39
N PHE A 24 -14.39 -43.17 10.38
CA PHE A 24 -15.54 -43.11 11.29
C PHE A 24 -15.19 -43.82 12.59
N ILE A 25 -15.33 -43.10 13.72
CA ILE A 25 -15.18 -43.63 15.08
C ILE A 25 -16.46 -43.41 15.87
N THR A 26 -16.64 -44.14 16.98
CA THR A 26 -17.71 -43.86 17.96
C THR A 26 -17.12 -43.11 19.14
N ILE A 27 -17.78 -42.04 19.60
CA ILE A 27 -17.53 -41.42 20.89
C ILE A 27 -18.78 -41.65 21.75
N ASP A 28 -18.63 -42.44 22.81
CA ASP A 28 -19.73 -42.91 23.67
C ASP A 28 -20.86 -43.59 22.88
N ASP A 29 -21.94 -42.87 22.56
CA ASP A 29 -23.17 -43.36 21.93
C ASP A 29 -23.43 -42.81 20.51
N PHE A 30 -22.55 -41.96 19.96
CA PHE A 30 -22.72 -41.33 18.65
C PHE A 30 -21.49 -41.50 17.75
N GLU A 31 -21.69 -41.39 16.43
CA GLU A 31 -20.64 -41.50 15.43
C GLU A 31 -19.93 -40.15 15.19
N VAL A 32 -18.63 -40.21 14.90
CA VAL A 32 -17.79 -39.04 14.62
C VAL A 32 -16.87 -39.38 13.44
N TYR A 33 -16.89 -38.55 12.41
CA TYR A 33 -15.85 -38.58 11.38
C TYR A 33 -14.60 -37.88 11.93
N LYS A 34 -13.45 -38.55 11.89
CA LYS A 34 -12.18 -38.06 12.40
C LYS A 34 -11.14 -38.07 11.30
N LYS A 35 -10.47 -36.92 11.08
CA LYS A 35 -9.22 -36.87 10.33
C LYS A 35 -8.12 -36.29 11.22
N ALA A 36 -7.01 -37.02 11.35
CA ALA A 36 -5.79 -36.54 11.96
C ALA A 36 -4.86 -35.93 10.90
N PRO A 37 -4.01 -34.95 11.25
CA PRO A 37 -2.98 -34.46 10.35
C PRO A 37 -1.88 -35.51 10.17
N GLU A 38 -1.10 -35.38 9.11
CA GLU A 38 0.06 -36.24 8.87
C GLU A 38 1.29 -35.78 9.67
N GLY A 39 2.07 -36.73 10.19
CA GLY A 39 3.30 -36.45 10.92
C GLY A 39 3.14 -36.38 12.45
N ALA A 40 3.38 -35.21 13.04
CA ALA A 40 3.51 -35.05 14.49
C ALA A 40 2.18 -35.11 15.26
N ALA A 41 2.24 -35.37 16.56
CA ALA A 41 1.05 -35.36 17.42
C ALA A 41 0.41 -33.96 17.44
N PRO A 42 -0.90 -33.84 17.16
CA PRO A 42 -1.57 -32.55 17.03
C PRO A 42 -1.68 -31.80 18.36
N GLU A 43 -1.24 -30.54 18.41
CA GLU A 43 -1.45 -29.67 19.59
C GLU A 43 -2.79 -28.92 19.55
N LYS A 44 -3.34 -28.75 18.34
CA LYS A 44 -4.59 -28.03 18.02
C LYS A 44 -5.63 -29.00 17.46
N ALA A 45 -6.91 -28.73 17.70
CA ALA A 45 -8.01 -29.42 17.02
C ALA A 45 -9.10 -28.46 16.55
N ILE A 46 -9.91 -28.90 15.59
CA ILE A 46 -11.12 -28.22 15.10
C ILE A 46 -12.31 -29.18 15.24
N ILE A 47 -13.38 -28.73 15.88
CA ILE A 47 -14.69 -29.39 15.81
C ILE A 47 -15.47 -28.77 14.66
N LEU A 48 -15.74 -29.53 13.61
CA LEU A 48 -16.56 -29.10 12.48
C LEU A 48 -18.01 -29.49 12.74
N LEU A 49 -18.88 -28.49 12.88
CA LEU A 49 -20.30 -28.64 13.16
C LEU A 49 -21.06 -28.39 11.86
N THR A 50 -21.69 -29.44 11.35
CA THR A 50 -22.27 -29.47 10.01
C THR A 50 -23.56 -28.65 9.91
N ASP A 51 -24.01 -28.45 8.68
CA ASP A 51 -25.41 -28.12 8.45
C ASP A 51 -26.29 -29.37 8.59
N ILE A 52 -27.57 -29.22 8.19
CA ILE A 52 -28.59 -30.25 8.32
C ILE A 52 -28.33 -31.54 7.50
N LEU A 53 -27.29 -31.58 6.66
CA LEU A 53 -26.90 -32.77 5.90
C LEU A 53 -25.99 -33.75 6.69
N GLY A 54 -25.50 -33.34 7.87
CA GLY A 54 -24.78 -34.21 8.81
C GLY A 54 -23.33 -34.56 8.46
N HIS A 55 -22.65 -35.25 9.39
CA HIS A 55 -21.24 -35.68 9.28
C HIS A 55 -20.96 -36.64 8.12
N ARG A 56 -21.98 -37.38 7.68
CA ARG A 56 -21.90 -38.27 6.50
C ARG A 56 -21.99 -37.53 5.16
N PHE A 57 -22.19 -36.21 5.14
CA PHE A 57 -22.16 -35.42 3.90
C PHE A 57 -20.72 -35.23 3.38
N LYS A 58 -20.47 -35.68 2.13
CA LYS A 58 -19.13 -35.73 1.53
C LYS A 58 -18.40 -34.38 1.54
N ASN A 59 -19.08 -33.27 1.27
CA ASN A 59 -18.44 -31.95 1.23
C ASN A 59 -17.89 -31.53 2.61
N ALA A 60 -18.53 -31.94 3.71
CA ALA A 60 -18.06 -31.66 5.07
C ALA A 60 -16.78 -32.47 5.40
N GLN A 61 -16.72 -33.72 4.94
CA GLN A 61 -15.56 -34.59 5.07
C GLN A 61 -14.37 -34.05 4.27
N LEU A 62 -14.58 -33.65 3.02
CA LEU A 62 -13.54 -33.06 2.18
C LEU A 62 -12.98 -31.75 2.78
N ILE A 63 -13.81 -30.93 3.42
CA ILE A 63 -13.35 -29.74 4.16
C ILE A 63 -12.57 -30.13 5.42
N ALA A 64 -13.00 -31.16 6.17
CA ALA A 64 -12.26 -31.66 7.33
C ALA A 64 -10.89 -32.21 6.94
N ASP A 65 -10.79 -32.91 5.81
CA ASP A 65 -9.53 -33.39 5.25
C ASP A 65 -8.60 -32.24 4.86
N GLN A 66 -9.14 -31.15 4.28
CA GLN A 66 -8.37 -29.94 3.98
C GLN A 66 -7.87 -29.23 5.26
N PHE A 67 -8.68 -29.17 6.33
CA PHE A 67 -8.21 -28.66 7.63
C PHE A 67 -7.12 -29.56 8.24
N ALA A 68 -7.23 -30.88 8.10
CA ALA A 68 -6.21 -31.81 8.59
C ALA A 68 -4.89 -31.76 7.79
N ALA A 69 -4.96 -31.53 6.47
CA ALA A 69 -3.78 -31.24 5.66
C ALA A 69 -3.05 -29.95 6.10
N ASN A 70 -3.76 -29.04 6.79
CA ASN A 70 -3.20 -27.85 7.42
C ASN A 70 -2.85 -28.04 8.92
N GLY A 71 -2.63 -29.29 9.38
CA GLY A 71 -2.07 -29.58 10.69
C GLY A 71 -3.06 -29.70 11.87
N TYR A 72 -4.36 -29.67 11.61
CA TYR A 72 -5.40 -29.75 12.65
C TYR A 72 -5.93 -31.18 12.84
N LEU A 73 -6.14 -31.61 14.09
CA LEU A 73 -7.01 -32.76 14.36
C LEU A 73 -8.47 -32.34 14.17
N VAL A 74 -9.20 -32.95 13.25
CA VAL A 74 -10.58 -32.56 12.93
C VAL A 74 -11.56 -33.65 13.35
N LEU A 75 -12.62 -33.25 14.08
CA LEU A 75 -13.78 -34.09 14.40
C LEU A 75 -15.05 -33.49 13.80
N ILE A 76 -15.84 -34.31 13.11
CA ILE A 76 -17.21 -34.01 12.68
C ILE A 76 -18.17 -34.95 13.43
N PRO A 77 -18.77 -34.52 14.54
CA PRO A 77 -19.75 -35.35 15.25
C PRO A 77 -21.07 -35.44 14.50
N ASP A 78 -21.74 -36.58 14.62
CA ASP A 78 -23.16 -36.72 14.27
C ASP A 78 -24.01 -35.88 15.24
N LEU A 79 -24.58 -34.79 14.75
CA LEU A 79 -25.47 -33.91 15.52
C LEU A 79 -26.93 -34.40 15.57
N PHE A 80 -27.24 -35.50 14.87
CA PHE A 80 -28.60 -35.93 14.54
C PHE A 80 -28.89 -37.41 14.84
N TYR A 81 -27.94 -38.14 15.43
CA TYR A 81 -28.05 -39.57 15.76
C TYR A 81 -28.50 -40.46 14.57
N GLY A 82 -28.05 -40.12 13.35
CA GLY A 82 -28.41 -40.81 12.12
C GLY A 82 -29.66 -40.29 11.39
N ASP A 83 -30.26 -39.17 11.82
CA ASP A 83 -31.39 -38.50 11.15
C ASP A 83 -31.01 -37.15 10.46
N PRO A 84 -29.94 -37.05 9.63
CA PRO A 84 -29.70 -35.86 8.82
C PRO A 84 -30.71 -35.76 7.67
N ILE A 85 -31.01 -34.53 7.24
CA ILE A 85 -31.85 -34.30 6.06
C ILE A 85 -31.04 -34.64 4.80
N PRO A 86 -31.57 -35.45 3.86
CA PRO A 86 -30.87 -35.75 2.62
C PRO A 86 -30.82 -34.52 1.69
N ILE A 87 -29.74 -34.41 0.91
CA ILE A 87 -29.60 -33.37 -0.12
C ILE A 87 -30.69 -33.54 -1.19
N GLY A 88 -31.37 -32.44 -1.56
CA GLY A 88 -32.58 -32.50 -2.38
C GLY A 88 -33.83 -32.94 -1.60
N GLY A 89 -33.83 -32.79 -0.26
CA GLY A 89 -34.92 -33.14 0.65
C GLY A 89 -36.31 -32.73 0.16
N SER A 90 -37.31 -33.58 0.44
CA SER A 90 -38.56 -33.65 -0.30
C SER A 90 -39.43 -32.38 -0.26
N ALA A 91 -40.21 -32.18 -1.32
CA ALA A 91 -41.21 -31.12 -1.45
C ALA A 91 -42.41 -31.35 -0.51
N GLY A 92 -42.18 -31.17 0.79
CA GLY A 92 -43.14 -31.44 1.86
C GLY A 92 -42.51 -31.59 3.25
N LEU A 93 -41.18 -31.68 3.36
CA LEU A 93 -40.49 -31.83 4.66
C LEU A 93 -40.69 -30.59 5.55
N ASP A 94 -41.18 -30.82 6.77
CA ASP A 94 -41.38 -29.80 7.79
C ASP A 94 -40.15 -29.74 8.71
N LEU A 95 -39.40 -28.64 8.60
CA LEU A 95 -38.17 -28.42 9.38
C LEU A 95 -38.42 -28.27 10.88
N HIS A 96 -39.63 -27.88 11.31
CA HIS A 96 -39.97 -27.84 12.74
C HIS A 96 -40.19 -29.25 13.27
N LYS A 97 -40.91 -30.10 12.52
CA LYS A 97 -41.11 -31.52 12.85
C LYS A 97 -39.78 -32.28 12.95
N TRP A 98 -38.88 -32.07 11.99
CA TRP A 98 -37.52 -32.59 12.05
C TRP A 98 -36.78 -32.09 13.31
N LEU A 99 -36.79 -30.79 13.58
CA LEU A 99 -36.11 -30.20 14.74
C LEU A 99 -36.59 -30.77 16.08
N VAL A 100 -37.89 -31.06 16.23
CA VAL A 100 -38.44 -31.70 17.45
C VAL A 100 -38.36 -33.24 17.44
N GLY A 101 -37.69 -33.83 16.45
CA GLY A 101 -37.47 -35.28 16.39
C GLY A 101 -38.66 -36.11 15.92
N GLU A 102 -39.67 -35.52 15.27
CA GLU A 102 -40.83 -36.29 14.80
C GLU A 102 -40.49 -37.33 13.72
N TYR A 103 -39.40 -37.13 12.96
CA TYR A 103 -38.98 -38.07 11.91
C TYR A 103 -37.98 -39.12 12.39
N HIS A 104 -37.10 -38.77 13.35
CA HIS A 104 -36.18 -39.71 13.99
C HIS A 104 -36.94 -40.90 14.64
N GLU A 105 -36.53 -42.14 14.37
CA GLU A 105 -37.22 -43.37 14.82
C GLU A 105 -37.50 -43.39 16.33
N LYS A 106 -36.46 -43.13 17.14
CA LYS A 106 -36.51 -43.05 18.61
C LYS A 106 -37.06 -41.73 19.17
N LYS A 107 -37.59 -40.84 18.32
CA LYS A 107 -38.06 -39.48 18.67
C LYS A 107 -37.02 -38.60 19.39
N ILE A 108 -35.76 -38.67 18.95
CA ILE A 108 -34.68 -37.81 19.46
C ILE A 108 -34.76 -36.45 18.75
N ALA A 109 -34.83 -35.37 19.54
CA ALA A 109 -35.00 -34.01 19.03
C ALA A 109 -33.66 -33.31 18.81
N HIS A 110 -33.49 -32.66 17.65
CA HIS A 110 -32.26 -31.99 17.20
C HIS A 110 -32.09 -30.61 17.86
N THR A 111 -32.08 -30.59 19.19
CA THR A 111 -32.17 -29.39 20.04
C THR A 111 -31.02 -29.32 21.05
N PRO A 112 -30.73 -28.16 21.65
CA PRO A 112 -29.58 -28.01 22.56
C PRO A 112 -29.53 -29.01 23.74
N PRO A 113 -30.63 -29.43 24.39
CA PRO A 113 -30.57 -30.46 25.43
C PRO A 113 -30.02 -31.83 24.97
N VAL A 114 -30.04 -32.11 23.66
CA VAL A 114 -29.49 -33.32 23.04
C VAL A 114 -28.11 -33.07 22.43
N ILE A 115 -27.93 -31.92 21.78
CA ILE A 115 -26.71 -31.61 21.01
C ILE A 115 -25.59 -31.01 21.88
N ASP A 116 -25.90 -30.23 22.93
CA ASP A 116 -24.87 -29.72 23.83
C ASP A 116 -24.06 -30.88 24.49
N PRO A 117 -24.67 -31.97 24.99
CA PRO A 117 -23.94 -33.16 25.46
C PRO A 117 -22.98 -33.79 24.44
N ILE A 118 -23.33 -33.82 23.15
CA ILE A 118 -22.47 -34.36 22.08
C ILE A 118 -21.18 -33.54 21.99
N LEU A 119 -21.28 -32.22 22.06
CA LEU A 119 -20.13 -31.32 22.06
C LEU A 119 -19.29 -31.43 23.33
N GLU A 120 -19.90 -31.53 24.51
CA GLU A 120 -19.16 -31.73 25.77
C GLU A 120 -18.35 -33.05 25.74
N LYS A 121 -18.94 -34.13 25.20
CA LYS A 121 -18.24 -35.42 25.00
C LYS A 121 -17.07 -35.27 24.01
N CYS A 122 -17.26 -34.58 22.88
CA CYS A 122 -16.19 -34.31 21.91
C CYS A 122 -15.04 -33.46 22.49
N ILE A 123 -15.36 -32.40 23.23
CA ILE A 123 -14.37 -31.55 23.91
C ILE A 123 -13.63 -32.39 24.97
N THR A 124 -14.34 -33.22 25.74
CA THR A 124 -13.73 -34.10 26.75
C THR A 124 -12.75 -35.09 26.12
N GLU A 125 -13.14 -35.77 25.03
CA GLU A 125 -12.25 -36.67 24.26
C GLU A 125 -11.00 -35.92 23.76
N LEU A 126 -11.16 -34.73 23.16
CA LEU A 126 -10.05 -33.92 22.66
C LEU A 126 -9.09 -33.49 23.78
N ARG A 127 -9.61 -33.03 24.92
CA ARG A 127 -8.80 -32.60 26.08
C ARG A 127 -8.11 -33.77 26.78
N THR A 128 -8.75 -34.94 26.89
CA THR A 128 -8.27 -36.06 27.75
C THR A 128 -7.51 -37.15 27.01
N LYS A 129 -7.97 -37.58 25.83
CA LYS A 129 -7.39 -38.69 25.05
C LYS A 129 -6.38 -38.19 24.03
N TYR A 130 -6.69 -37.05 23.39
CA TYR A 130 -5.82 -36.42 22.40
C TYR A 130 -4.95 -35.28 22.96
N ASN A 131 -5.09 -34.94 24.25
CA ASN A 131 -4.28 -33.94 24.98
C ASN A 131 -4.24 -32.54 24.31
N ILE A 132 -5.32 -32.15 23.62
CA ILE A 132 -5.38 -30.92 22.81
C ILE A 132 -5.36 -29.67 23.68
N LYS A 133 -4.39 -28.79 23.41
CA LYS A 133 -4.19 -27.53 24.14
C LYS A 133 -5.12 -26.42 23.67
N LYS A 134 -5.47 -26.39 22.38
CA LYS A 134 -6.35 -25.38 21.78
C LYS A 134 -7.39 -26.00 20.84
N ILE A 135 -8.66 -25.70 21.07
CA ILE A 135 -9.80 -26.23 20.30
C ILE A 135 -10.50 -25.09 19.56
N GLY A 136 -10.45 -25.10 18.23
CA GLY A 136 -11.36 -24.31 17.40
C GLY A 136 -12.69 -25.03 17.19
N ALA A 137 -13.73 -24.30 16.83
CA ALA A 137 -14.92 -24.90 16.24
C ALA A 137 -15.42 -24.07 15.04
N ILE A 138 -15.79 -24.77 13.96
CA ILE A 138 -16.35 -24.18 12.74
C ILE A 138 -17.77 -24.67 12.52
N GLY A 139 -18.71 -23.75 12.28
CA GLY A 139 -20.14 -24.06 12.19
C GLY A 139 -20.75 -23.62 10.87
N TYR A 140 -21.29 -24.57 10.11
CA TYR A 140 -21.99 -24.32 8.85
C TYR A 140 -23.50 -24.33 9.06
N CYS A 141 -24.21 -23.24 8.73
CA CYS A 141 -25.67 -23.12 8.90
C CYS A 141 -26.12 -23.53 10.33
N PHE A 142 -26.64 -24.74 10.50
CA PHE A 142 -27.18 -25.27 11.75
C PHE A 142 -26.11 -25.39 12.85
N GLY A 143 -24.91 -25.89 12.50
CA GLY A 143 -23.78 -26.01 13.42
C GLY A 143 -23.29 -24.67 13.99
N ALA A 144 -23.63 -23.54 13.37
CA ALA A 144 -23.20 -22.21 13.81
C ALA A 144 -23.74 -21.83 15.20
N LYS A 145 -24.98 -22.22 15.53
CA LYS A 145 -25.54 -22.04 16.89
C LYS A 145 -24.65 -22.67 17.95
N TYR A 146 -24.19 -23.88 17.67
CA TYR A 146 -23.44 -24.68 18.63
C TYR A 146 -21.99 -24.20 18.82
N VAL A 147 -21.35 -23.64 17.78
CA VAL A 147 -20.09 -22.88 17.97
C VAL A 147 -20.30 -21.72 18.94
N VAL A 148 -21.33 -20.88 18.71
CA VAL A 148 -21.63 -19.71 19.54
C VAL A 148 -21.91 -20.11 20.99
N ARG A 149 -22.75 -21.14 21.21
CA ARG A 149 -23.06 -21.67 22.55
C ARG A 149 -21.81 -22.14 23.33
N PHE A 150 -20.77 -22.62 22.64
CA PHE A 150 -19.57 -23.24 23.22
C PHE A 150 -18.31 -22.37 23.21
N LEU A 151 -18.32 -21.19 22.60
CA LEU A 151 -17.18 -20.26 22.50
C LEU A 151 -16.88 -19.56 23.84
N LYS A 152 -16.38 -20.36 24.79
CA LYS A 152 -16.20 -20.05 26.21
C LYS A 152 -14.82 -20.60 26.66
N PRO A 153 -13.71 -19.96 26.24
CA PRO A 153 -12.35 -20.33 26.65
C PRO A 153 -12.16 -20.25 28.18
N ASP A 154 -12.87 -19.34 28.84
CA ASP A 154 -12.95 -19.20 30.30
C ASP A 154 -13.47 -20.46 31.01
N GLN A 155 -14.23 -21.29 30.29
CA GLN A 155 -14.81 -22.55 30.77
C GLN A 155 -14.06 -23.79 30.21
N GLY A 156 -12.90 -23.59 29.55
CA GLY A 156 -12.10 -24.68 28.96
C GLY A 156 -12.71 -25.33 27.72
N LYS A 157 -13.79 -24.75 27.16
CA LYS A 157 -14.56 -25.28 26.02
C LYS A 157 -13.85 -24.99 24.69
N VAL A 158 -14.55 -24.37 23.73
CA VAL A 158 -13.97 -23.91 22.46
C VAL A 158 -13.22 -22.60 22.71
N ASP A 159 -11.99 -22.54 22.22
CA ASP A 159 -11.10 -21.39 22.30
C ASP A 159 -11.40 -20.33 21.22
N VAL A 160 -11.76 -20.76 20.00
CA VAL A 160 -11.92 -19.89 18.81
C VAL A 160 -13.10 -20.37 17.96
N GLY A 161 -13.96 -19.46 17.50
CA GLY A 161 -15.10 -19.79 16.65
C GLY A 161 -14.97 -19.26 15.22
N PHE A 162 -15.47 -20.03 14.25
CA PHE A 162 -15.73 -19.59 12.87
C PHE A 162 -17.14 -20.01 12.43
N LEU A 163 -17.90 -19.13 11.77
CA LEU A 163 -19.27 -19.40 11.32
C LEU A 163 -19.41 -19.15 9.82
N ALA A 164 -20.02 -20.07 9.09
CA ALA A 164 -20.39 -19.88 7.69
C ALA A 164 -21.91 -19.91 7.52
N HIS A 165 -22.46 -18.85 6.90
CA HIS A 165 -23.89 -18.69 6.57
C HIS A 165 -24.84 -19.20 7.69
N PRO A 166 -24.77 -18.61 8.90
CA PRO A 166 -25.32 -19.18 10.13
C PRO A 166 -26.86 -19.27 10.18
N SER A 167 -27.38 -20.18 11.01
CA SER A 167 -28.81 -20.30 11.34
C SER A 167 -29.05 -20.57 12.84
N LEU A 168 -30.29 -20.33 13.28
CA LEU A 168 -30.80 -20.56 14.66
C LEU A 168 -30.05 -19.87 15.80
N VAL A 169 -29.18 -18.90 15.55
CA VAL A 169 -28.45 -18.22 16.64
C VAL A 169 -29.33 -17.14 17.24
N GLU A 170 -29.49 -17.18 18.56
CA GLU A 170 -30.24 -16.20 19.36
C GLU A 170 -29.33 -15.04 19.79
N LYS A 171 -29.91 -13.88 20.11
CA LYS A 171 -29.15 -12.67 20.43
C LYS A 171 -28.30 -12.88 21.68
N GLU A 172 -28.95 -13.43 22.68
CA GLU A 172 -28.47 -13.76 24.02
C GLU A 172 -27.35 -14.81 23.98
N GLU A 173 -27.38 -15.71 22.99
CA GLU A 173 -26.31 -16.69 22.76
C GLU A 173 -25.02 -16.03 22.29
N LEU A 174 -25.09 -15.01 21.42
CA LEU A 174 -23.87 -14.28 21.07
C LEU A 174 -23.42 -13.37 22.22
N GLU A 175 -24.32 -12.66 22.89
CA GLU A 175 -23.95 -11.83 24.05
C GLU A 175 -23.23 -12.65 25.16
N ALA A 176 -23.44 -13.96 25.17
CA ALA A 176 -22.77 -14.92 26.05
C ALA A 176 -21.36 -15.40 25.59
N ILE A 177 -20.84 -15.10 24.38
CA ILE A 177 -19.51 -15.57 23.95
C ILE A 177 -18.37 -14.92 24.73
N LYS A 178 -17.23 -15.60 24.85
CA LYS A 178 -16.04 -15.13 25.58
C LYS A 178 -14.72 -15.36 24.82
N GLY A 179 -14.77 -15.86 23.59
CA GLY A 179 -13.62 -16.05 22.70
C GLY A 179 -13.79 -15.36 21.34
N PRO A 180 -12.73 -15.27 20.53
CA PRO A 180 -12.74 -14.63 19.22
C PRO A 180 -13.61 -15.37 18.19
N LEU A 181 -14.34 -14.61 17.36
CA LEU A 181 -15.31 -15.13 16.39
C LEU A 181 -15.20 -14.51 14.98
N ALA A 182 -15.00 -15.34 13.95
CA ALA A 182 -15.13 -14.93 12.55
C ALA A 182 -16.43 -15.43 11.90
N ILE A 183 -16.93 -14.68 10.92
CA ILE A 183 -18.17 -14.94 10.19
C ILE A 183 -17.96 -14.77 8.68
N ALA A 184 -18.27 -15.81 7.91
CA ALA A 184 -18.42 -15.80 6.46
C ALA A 184 -19.91 -15.71 6.09
N ALA A 185 -20.33 -14.54 5.59
CA ALA A 185 -21.73 -14.24 5.27
C ALA A 185 -21.97 -14.21 3.75
N ALA A 186 -23.14 -14.68 3.31
CA ALA A 186 -23.58 -14.55 1.93
C ALA A 186 -24.42 -13.27 1.74
N GLU A 187 -24.32 -12.63 0.57
CA GLU A 187 -25.18 -11.51 0.18
C GLU A 187 -26.66 -11.92 0.11
N LYS A 188 -26.96 -13.05 -0.55
CA LYS A 188 -28.32 -13.51 -0.85
C LYS A 188 -28.78 -14.57 0.16
N ASP A 189 -28.66 -14.25 1.45
CA ASP A 189 -29.02 -15.14 2.54
C ASP A 189 -30.37 -14.75 3.17
N HIS A 190 -31.38 -15.63 3.06
CA HIS A 190 -32.70 -15.44 3.69
C HIS A 190 -32.79 -15.95 5.13
N VAL A 191 -31.71 -16.55 5.64
CA VAL A 191 -31.55 -17.06 7.01
C VAL A 191 -30.70 -16.10 7.84
N PHE A 192 -29.68 -15.50 7.21
CA PHE A 192 -28.81 -14.46 7.78
C PHE A 192 -28.78 -13.17 6.91
N PRO A 193 -29.94 -12.49 6.70
CA PRO A 193 -30.04 -11.31 5.86
C PRO A 193 -29.39 -10.06 6.49
N ALA A 194 -29.30 -8.97 5.71
CA ALA A 194 -28.54 -7.77 6.07
C ALA A 194 -28.91 -7.16 7.44
N GLU A 195 -30.18 -7.12 7.80
CA GLU A 195 -30.66 -6.62 9.10
C GLU A 195 -30.06 -7.44 10.26
N LYS A 196 -30.02 -8.76 10.06
CA LYS A 196 -29.47 -9.72 11.01
C LYS A 196 -27.94 -9.72 11.03
N ARG A 197 -27.28 -9.39 9.92
CA ARG A 197 -25.83 -9.11 9.89
C ARG A 197 -25.48 -7.86 10.70
N HIS A 198 -26.17 -6.74 10.48
CA HIS A 198 -25.90 -5.51 11.22
C HIS A 198 -26.19 -5.64 12.74
N GLU A 199 -27.25 -6.36 13.13
CA GLU A 199 -27.49 -6.72 14.55
C GLU A 199 -26.35 -7.58 15.13
N SER A 200 -25.66 -8.36 14.29
CA SER A 200 -24.50 -9.15 14.69
C SER A 200 -23.27 -8.31 14.93
N GLU A 201 -23.00 -7.38 14.02
CA GLU A 201 -21.86 -6.46 14.05
C GLU A 201 -21.93 -5.56 15.30
N GLN A 202 -23.09 -4.99 15.61
CA GLN A 202 -23.32 -4.16 16.80
C GLN A 202 -23.05 -4.90 18.13
N ILE A 203 -23.46 -6.17 18.23
CA ILE A 203 -23.22 -6.97 19.44
C ILE A 203 -21.72 -7.31 19.56
N LEU A 204 -21.05 -7.65 18.46
CA LEU A 204 -19.62 -7.98 18.47
C LEU A 204 -18.75 -6.76 18.84
N GLU A 205 -19.07 -5.59 18.29
CA GLU A 205 -18.46 -4.30 18.68
C GLU A 205 -18.62 -4.03 20.18
N THR A 206 -19.82 -4.26 20.73
CA THR A 206 -20.12 -4.06 22.16
C THR A 206 -19.36 -5.03 23.09
N LEU A 207 -19.02 -6.23 22.61
CA LEU A 207 -18.35 -7.25 23.43
C LEU A 207 -16.83 -7.05 23.60
N ALA A 208 -16.21 -6.19 22.79
CA ALA A 208 -14.76 -5.92 22.79
C ALA A 208 -13.87 -7.19 22.68
N LEU A 209 -14.37 -8.24 22.01
CA LEU A 209 -13.63 -9.44 21.64
C LEU A 209 -13.12 -9.32 20.20
N PRO A 210 -12.01 -9.98 19.80
CA PRO A 210 -11.59 -10.00 18.40
C PRO A 210 -12.65 -10.67 17.52
N TYR A 211 -13.09 -10.00 16.46
CA TYR A 211 -14.05 -10.55 15.51
C TYR A 211 -13.74 -10.13 14.07
N ALA A 212 -14.26 -10.91 13.13
CA ALA A 212 -14.24 -10.58 11.70
C ALA A 212 -15.59 -10.95 11.06
N LEU A 213 -16.09 -10.12 10.15
CA LEU A 213 -17.22 -10.46 9.30
C LEU A 213 -16.88 -10.13 7.85
N THR A 214 -17.00 -11.13 6.98
CA THR A 214 -16.72 -11.00 5.54
C THR A 214 -17.99 -11.32 4.76
N LEU A 215 -18.39 -10.40 3.89
CA LEU A 215 -19.57 -10.53 3.04
C LEU A 215 -19.18 -10.96 1.63
N TYR A 216 -19.64 -12.13 1.20
CA TYR A 216 -19.42 -12.66 -0.13
C TYR A 216 -20.57 -12.28 -1.06
N GLY A 217 -20.27 -11.46 -2.05
CA GLY A 217 -21.21 -10.98 -3.08
C GLY A 217 -21.62 -12.07 -4.06
N GLY A 218 -22.80 -11.94 -4.66
CA GLY A 218 -23.33 -12.84 -5.69
C GLY A 218 -23.92 -14.14 -5.17
N VAL A 219 -23.41 -14.68 -4.05
CA VAL A 219 -23.72 -16.02 -3.53
C VAL A 219 -24.86 -16.03 -2.51
N GLY A 220 -25.46 -17.20 -2.31
CA GLY A 220 -26.58 -17.43 -1.39
C GLY A 220 -26.26 -18.32 -0.19
N HIS A 221 -27.27 -18.54 0.65
CA HIS A 221 -27.18 -19.38 1.84
C HIS A 221 -26.64 -20.80 1.54
N GLY A 222 -25.60 -21.23 2.24
CA GLY A 222 -24.97 -22.54 2.06
C GLY A 222 -23.69 -22.57 1.21
N PHE A 223 -23.28 -21.45 0.58
CA PHE A 223 -22.19 -21.42 -0.41
C PHE A 223 -20.89 -22.12 0.01
N ALA A 224 -20.40 -21.92 1.23
CA ALA A 224 -19.12 -22.46 1.69
C ALA A 224 -19.08 -24.01 1.78
N LEU A 225 -20.23 -24.65 2.05
CA LEU A 225 -20.36 -26.10 2.18
C LEU A 225 -21.04 -26.78 0.98
N ARG A 226 -22.11 -26.18 0.45
CA ARG A 226 -23.00 -26.74 -0.59
C ARG A 226 -22.95 -26.02 -1.94
N GLY A 227 -22.08 -25.02 -2.09
CA GLY A 227 -21.95 -24.24 -3.31
C GLY A 227 -21.62 -25.08 -4.55
N ASP A 228 -22.19 -24.70 -5.69
CA ASP A 228 -21.83 -25.24 -7.00
C ASP A 228 -20.41 -24.78 -7.37
N LEU A 229 -19.53 -25.71 -7.75
CA LEU A 229 -18.15 -25.40 -8.14
C LEU A 229 -18.04 -24.96 -9.60
N SER A 230 -19.11 -25.13 -10.40
CA SER A 230 -19.15 -24.71 -11.80
C SER A 230 -19.52 -23.23 -11.99
N ASP A 231 -20.10 -22.56 -10.97
CA ASP A 231 -20.21 -21.09 -10.93
C ASP A 231 -18.91 -20.51 -10.33
N PRO A 232 -18.10 -19.76 -11.11
CA PRO A 232 -16.84 -19.19 -10.63
C PRO A 232 -17.00 -18.26 -9.41
N LYS A 233 -18.17 -17.64 -9.23
CA LYS A 233 -18.45 -16.75 -8.08
C LYS A 233 -18.66 -17.55 -6.80
N VAL A 234 -19.33 -18.70 -6.92
CA VAL A 234 -19.59 -19.62 -5.81
C VAL A 234 -18.33 -20.38 -5.43
N LEU A 235 -17.55 -20.83 -6.41
CA LEU A 235 -16.20 -21.38 -6.20
C LEU A 235 -15.30 -20.39 -5.45
N PHE A 236 -15.12 -19.18 -5.98
CA PHE A 236 -14.31 -18.13 -5.36
C PHE A 236 -14.75 -17.84 -3.91
N ALA A 237 -16.05 -17.65 -3.68
CA ALA A 237 -16.56 -17.39 -2.33
C ALA A 237 -16.33 -18.55 -1.36
N LYS A 238 -16.51 -19.80 -1.82
CA LYS A 238 -16.26 -21.01 -1.03
C LYS A 238 -14.78 -21.13 -0.64
N GLU A 239 -13.88 -20.97 -1.60
CA GLU A 239 -12.44 -21.06 -1.36
C GLU A 239 -11.96 -19.96 -0.41
N ASN A 240 -12.41 -18.71 -0.63
CA ASN A 240 -12.05 -17.60 0.25
C ASN A 240 -12.65 -17.75 1.66
N ALA A 241 -13.84 -18.31 1.82
CA ALA A 241 -14.41 -18.58 3.15
C ALA A 241 -13.65 -19.70 3.90
N PHE A 242 -13.05 -20.65 3.18
CA PHE A 242 -12.15 -21.65 3.78
C PHE A 242 -10.79 -21.04 4.16
N ILE A 243 -10.20 -20.20 3.29
CA ILE A 243 -8.97 -19.47 3.59
C ILE A 243 -9.16 -18.52 4.79
N GLN A 244 -10.29 -17.81 4.86
CA GLN A 244 -10.68 -16.97 6.00
C GLN A 244 -10.72 -17.79 7.31
N ALA A 245 -11.19 -19.03 7.26
CA ALA A 245 -11.23 -19.91 8.42
C ALA A 245 -9.84 -20.41 8.86
N LEU A 246 -8.97 -20.80 7.91
CA LEU A 246 -7.58 -21.16 8.20
C LEU A 246 -6.84 -19.99 8.86
N GLN A 247 -6.86 -18.81 8.24
CA GLN A 247 -6.19 -17.61 8.77
C GLN A 247 -6.67 -17.26 10.19
N TRP A 248 -7.98 -17.37 10.46
CA TRP A 248 -8.55 -17.12 11.78
C TRP A 248 -8.11 -18.13 12.84
N PHE A 249 -8.00 -19.40 12.45
CA PHE A 249 -7.55 -20.47 13.34
C PHE A 249 -6.03 -20.47 13.57
N ASP A 250 -5.22 -20.04 12.59
CA ASP A 250 -3.78 -19.93 12.78
C ASP A 250 -3.40 -18.82 13.75
N GLU A 251 -3.99 -17.63 13.59
CA GLU A 251 -3.80 -16.48 14.49
C GLU A 251 -4.27 -16.79 15.92
N HIS A 252 -5.46 -17.38 16.11
CA HIS A 252 -6.05 -17.49 17.45
C HIS A 252 -5.90 -18.85 18.16
N LEU A 253 -5.48 -19.93 17.47
CA LEU A 253 -5.17 -21.23 18.11
C LEU A 253 -3.66 -21.50 18.27
N THR A 254 -2.78 -20.59 17.87
CA THR A 254 -1.33 -20.72 18.13
C THR A 254 -1.03 -20.63 19.63
N VAL A 255 -0.42 -21.67 20.18
CA VAL A 255 0.12 -21.64 21.55
C VAL A 255 1.42 -20.84 21.52
N SER A 256 1.30 -19.52 21.74
CA SER A 256 2.40 -18.59 21.52
C SER A 256 3.62 -18.87 22.42
N LEU A 257 4.71 -19.33 21.80
CA LEU A 257 6.02 -19.49 22.46
C LEU A 257 6.54 -18.17 23.05
N ILE A 258 6.08 -17.03 22.51
CA ILE A 258 6.46 -15.68 22.94
C ILE A 258 6.08 -15.47 24.42
N ALA A 259 4.95 -16.03 24.88
CA ALA A 259 4.55 -15.97 26.29
C ALA A 259 5.53 -16.68 27.24
N LEU A 260 6.19 -17.75 26.78
CA LEU A 260 7.18 -18.49 27.56
C LEU A 260 8.56 -17.82 27.55
N VAL A 261 8.91 -17.12 26.47
CA VAL A 261 10.16 -16.37 26.33
C VAL A 261 10.12 -15.06 27.13
N MET A 262 9.02 -14.30 27.05
CA MET A 262 8.87 -13.00 27.72
C MET A 262 9.03 -13.09 29.25
N PHE A 263 8.61 -14.21 29.88
CA PHE A 263 8.77 -14.41 31.33
C PHE A 263 10.15 -14.92 31.77
N ARG A 264 11.05 -15.29 30.84
CA ARG A 264 12.39 -15.85 31.15
C ARG A 264 13.56 -14.86 31.03
N HIS A 265 13.32 -13.59 30.73
CA HIS A 265 14.37 -12.58 30.55
C HIS A 265 14.35 -11.40 31.54
N PHE A 266 13.57 -11.50 32.64
CA PHE A 266 13.65 -10.57 33.78
C PHE A 266 14.03 -11.26 35.10
N GLN A 267 15.21 -11.87 35.13
CA GLN A 267 15.97 -12.07 36.37
C GLN A 267 17.38 -11.51 36.19
N MET A 268 17.68 -10.43 36.90
CA MET A 268 19.03 -9.86 37.01
C MET A 268 19.92 -10.79 37.85
N PRO A 269 21.25 -10.87 37.57
CA PRO A 269 22.17 -11.61 38.43
C PRO A 269 22.27 -10.93 39.82
N PRO A 270 22.55 -11.71 40.89
CA PRO A 270 22.68 -11.17 42.24
C PRO A 270 23.98 -10.38 42.43
N PRO A 271 23.99 -9.33 43.28
CA PRO A 271 25.23 -8.69 43.72
C PRO A 271 26.06 -9.64 44.63
N PRO A 272 27.38 -9.40 44.78
CA PRO A 272 28.26 -10.30 45.52
C PRO A 272 27.98 -10.28 47.04
N ASN A 273 28.05 -11.46 47.67
CA ASN A 273 27.86 -11.61 49.12
C ASN A 273 29.04 -11.03 49.92
N GLY A 274 28.74 -10.11 50.84
CA GLY A 274 29.58 -9.80 52.00
C GLY A 274 29.10 -10.55 53.24
N ASN A 275 30.00 -11.22 53.96
CA ASN A 275 29.64 -12.07 55.11
C ASN A 275 29.27 -11.27 56.37
N ALA A 276 28.23 -11.71 57.10
CA ALA A 276 28.06 -11.43 58.53
C ALA A 276 27.17 -12.47 59.26
N SER A 277 27.80 -13.28 60.12
CA SER A 277 27.33 -13.88 61.40
C SER A 277 25.89 -14.43 61.59
N GLN A 278 25.82 -15.63 62.16
CA GLN A 278 24.63 -16.24 62.80
C GLN A 278 24.34 -15.64 64.19
N SER A 279 23.09 -15.74 64.67
CA SER A 279 22.76 -15.78 66.11
C SER A 279 21.34 -16.33 66.37
N ASP A 280 21.15 -17.07 67.45
CA ASP A 280 19.92 -17.80 67.79
C ASP A 280 18.85 -17.05 68.62
N ALA A 281 17.67 -17.70 68.72
CA ALA A 281 16.79 -17.80 69.89
C ALA A 281 15.68 -16.76 70.21
N ALA A 282 14.52 -17.35 70.57
CA ALA A 282 13.61 -16.96 71.67
C ALA A 282 12.82 -15.62 71.63
N GLY A 283 11.70 -15.65 70.91
CA GLY A 283 10.35 -15.41 71.46
C GLY A 283 10.07 -14.19 72.37
N ARG A 284 9.44 -13.16 71.80
CA ARG A 284 8.59 -12.17 72.51
C ARG A 284 7.24 -11.97 71.78
N PRO A 285 6.24 -11.29 72.37
CA PRO A 285 4.84 -11.39 71.93
C PRO A 285 4.58 -10.96 70.48
N LYS A 286 3.57 -11.58 69.86
CA LYS A 286 3.10 -11.22 68.51
C LYS A 286 2.59 -9.78 68.48
N ASP A 287 3.35 -8.87 67.85
CA ASP A 287 2.80 -7.56 67.47
C ASP A 287 1.60 -7.77 66.53
N ARG A 288 0.59 -6.92 66.69
CA ARG A 288 -0.72 -7.10 66.06
C ARG A 288 -0.66 -6.57 64.63
N THR A 289 -0.35 -7.46 63.70
CA THR A 289 -0.11 -7.19 62.28
C THR A 289 -1.01 -6.08 61.72
N ARG A 290 -0.42 -4.90 61.46
CA ARG A 290 -1.15 -3.68 61.08
C ARG A 290 -1.88 -3.80 59.72
N ARG A 291 -1.58 -4.83 58.92
CA ARG A 291 -2.17 -5.08 57.60
C ARG A 291 -2.15 -6.56 57.26
N ALA A 292 -3.30 -7.15 56.95
CA ALA A 292 -3.38 -8.50 56.39
C ALA A 292 -3.01 -8.51 54.90
N CYS A 293 -2.49 -9.63 54.40
CA CYS A 293 -2.37 -9.87 52.95
C CYS A 293 -3.75 -9.92 52.28
N GLU A 294 -3.80 -9.69 50.97
CA GLU A 294 -5.08 -9.56 50.26
C GLU A 294 -5.90 -10.85 50.29
N ARG A 295 -5.27 -12.02 50.17
CA ARG A 295 -5.96 -13.32 50.25
C ARG A 295 -6.67 -13.53 51.59
N CYS A 296 -5.98 -13.33 52.72
CA CYS A 296 -6.60 -13.43 54.04
C CYS A 296 -7.65 -12.32 54.28
N ARG A 297 -7.48 -11.14 53.69
CA ARG A 297 -8.44 -10.02 53.79
C ARG A 297 -9.73 -10.29 53.00
N GLN A 298 -9.63 -10.85 51.80
CA GLN A 298 -10.78 -11.31 50.99
C GLN A 298 -11.53 -12.43 51.71
N MET A 299 -10.79 -13.43 52.20
CA MET A 299 -11.34 -14.56 52.96
C MET A 299 -11.79 -14.21 54.40
N LYS A 300 -11.61 -12.95 54.84
CA LYS A 300 -11.97 -12.41 56.18
C LYS A 300 -11.38 -13.20 57.37
N ILE A 301 -10.23 -13.85 57.17
CA ILE A 301 -9.53 -14.68 58.16
C ILE A 301 -8.29 -14.00 58.75
N LYS A 302 -7.86 -14.49 59.91
CA LYS A 302 -6.79 -13.88 60.71
C LYS A 302 -5.40 -14.16 60.12
N CYS A 303 -4.87 -13.18 59.40
CA CYS A 303 -3.49 -13.16 58.92
C CYS A 303 -2.49 -12.96 60.08
N ASP A 304 -1.32 -13.60 60.02
CA ASP A 304 -0.26 -13.52 61.04
C ASP A 304 0.92 -12.61 60.66
N GLY A 305 1.00 -12.13 59.42
CA GLY A 305 1.91 -11.04 59.03
C GLY A 305 3.33 -11.44 58.60
N ALA A 306 3.66 -12.72 58.54
CA ALA A 306 4.94 -13.19 58.03
C ALA A 306 5.07 -12.95 56.50
N THR A 307 6.31 -12.90 56.01
CA THR A 307 6.69 -12.62 54.61
C THR A 307 5.92 -13.46 53.59
N THR A 308 5.68 -14.73 53.93
CA THR A 308 4.47 -15.45 53.50
C THR A 308 3.69 -15.84 54.75
N CYS A 309 2.42 -15.43 54.85
CA CYS A 309 1.60 -15.69 56.03
C CYS A 309 1.32 -17.20 56.16
N ASN A 310 1.21 -17.73 57.38
CA ASN A 310 1.13 -19.18 57.58
C ASN A 310 -0.04 -19.83 56.84
N HIS A 311 -1.21 -19.17 56.80
CA HIS A 311 -2.38 -19.70 56.12
C HIS A 311 -2.18 -19.79 54.60
N CYS A 312 -1.64 -18.73 53.97
CA CYS A 312 -1.32 -18.79 52.54
C CYS A 312 -0.24 -19.86 52.25
N ARG A 313 0.74 -19.99 53.15
CA ARG A 313 1.83 -20.98 53.03
C ARG A 313 1.35 -22.42 53.13
N THR A 314 0.51 -22.79 54.10
CA THR A 314 -0.02 -24.17 54.22
C THR A 314 -1.13 -24.48 53.22
N SER A 315 -1.83 -23.46 52.70
CA SER A 315 -2.79 -23.64 51.60
C SER A 315 -2.16 -23.47 50.21
N PHE A 316 -0.83 -23.34 50.08
CA PHE A 316 -0.12 -23.15 48.81
C PHE A 316 -0.69 -22.03 47.91
N ASN A 317 -1.18 -20.96 48.52
CA ASN A 317 -1.78 -19.80 47.86
C ASN A 317 -0.83 -18.59 47.90
N GLU A 318 -0.86 -17.77 46.86
CA GLU A 318 -0.02 -16.56 46.78
C GLU A 318 -0.34 -15.56 47.90
N CYS A 319 0.70 -14.96 48.51
CA CYS A 319 0.57 -14.17 49.73
C CYS A 319 0.97 -12.70 49.52
N VAL A 320 0.19 -11.97 48.71
CA VAL A 320 0.51 -10.59 48.33
C VAL A 320 0.16 -9.59 49.45
N TYR A 321 1.14 -8.78 49.85
CA TYR A 321 0.99 -7.58 50.68
C TYR A 321 1.21 -6.33 49.82
N PRO A 322 0.17 -5.62 49.37
CA PRO A 322 0.31 -4.53 48.39
C PRO A 322 1.03 -3.31 48.98
N GLU A 323 2.13 -2.88 48.36
CA GLU A 323 2.90 -1.71 48.82
C GLU A 323 2.08 -0.40 48.84
N PRO A 324 2.43 0.57 49.71
CA PRO A 324 1.85 1.90 49.68
C PRO A 324 2.36 2.68 48.45
N ARG A 325 1.55 2.72 47.38
CA ARG A 325 1.84 3.44 46.13
C ARG A 325 2.40 4.85 46.37
N ARG A 326 3.68 5.08 46.01
CA ARG A 326 4.22 6.43 45.82
C ARG A 326 3.39 7.13 44.74
N LYS A 327 2.83 8.31 45.04
CA LYS A 327 2.00 9.08 44.09
C LYS A 327 2.86 9.56 42.92
N ARG A 328 2.67 8.97 41.73
CA ARG A 328 3.08 9.58 40.45
C ARG A 328 2.22 10.86 40.28
N LYS A 329 2.84 12.00 39.95
CA LYS A 329 2.10 13.25 39.69
C LYS A 329 1.22 13.07 38.44
N ALA A 330 0.01 13.63 38.46
CA ALA A 330 -0.86 13.66 37.29
C ALA A 330 -0.31 14.61 36.20
N SER A 331 -0.71 14.38 34.95
CA SER A 331 -0.41 15.30 33.85
C SER A 331 -1.27 16.57 33.95
N PRO A 332 -0.75 17.78 33.69
CA PRO A 332 -1.52 19.03 33.66
C PRO A 332 -2.70 19.05 32.69
N HIS A 333 -2.78 18.06 31.79
CA HIS A 333 -3.84 17.95 30.79
C HIS A 333 -5.20 17.53 31.37
N PHE A 334 -5.23 16.76 32.47
CA PHE A 334 -6.49 16.25 33.03
C PHE A 334 -7.28 17.33 33.77
N ASP A 335 -6.61 18.09 34.63
CA ASP A 335 -7.25 19.21 35.36
C ASP A 335 -7.75 20.29 34.38
N ARG A 336 -7.03 20.51 33.27
CA ARG A 336 -7.45 21.43 32.21
C ARG A 336 -8.66 20.92 31.41
N LEU A 337 -8.78 19.62 31.18
CA LEU A 337 -9.98 19.03 30.58
C LEU A 337 -11.20 19.20 31.51
N GLN A 338 -11.06 18.87 32.80
CA GLN A 338 -12.16 18.99 33.75
C GLN A 338 -12.60 20.44 34.00
N GLU A 339 -11.66 21.39 33.98
CA GLU A 339 -11.96 22.83 33.99
C GLU A 339 -12.67 23.30 32.71
N LEU A 340 -12.33 22.74 31.54
CA LEU A 340 -13.01 23.03 30.27
C LEU A 340 -14.42 22.44 30.23
N GLU A 341 -14.62 21.18 30.61
CA GLU A 341 -15.95 20.54 30.73
C GLU A 341 -16.86 21.36 31.64
N LYS A 342 -16.34 21.81 32.79
CA LYS A 342 -17.08 22.62 33.76
C LYS A 342 -17.45 24.01 33.21
N ARG A 343 -16.60 24.62 32.37
CA ARG A 343 -16.89 25.88 31.69
C ARG A 343 -17.90 25.72 30.54
N VAL A 344 -17.80 24.64 29.76
CA VAL A 344 -18.79 24.30 28.73
C VAL A 344 -20.16 24.12 29.38
N LYS A 345 -20.26 23.32 30.44
CA LYS A 345 -21.53 23.09 31.13
C LYS A 345 -22.12 24.36 31.74
N ALA A 346 -21.31 25.20 32.40
CA ALA A 346 -21.78 26.49 32.93
C ALA A 346 -22.25 27.45 31.81
N MET A 347 -21.62 27.38 30.64
CA MET A 347 -22.01 28.14 29.46
C MET A 347 -23.33 27.62 28.86
N GLU A 348 -23.54 26.30 28.79
CA GLU A 348 -24.81 25.67 28.38
C GLU A 348 -25.96 26.02 29.34
N GLU A 349 -25.74 25.94 30.65
CA GLU A 349 -26.70 26.35 31.69
C GLU A 349 -27.05 27.85 31.55
N SER A 350 -26.07 28.71 31.25
CA SER A 350 -26.32 30.12 30.97
C SER A 350 -27.12 30.35 29.68
N TYR A 351 -26.87 29.55 28.63
CA TYR A 351 -27.55 29.65 27.34
C TYR A 351 -29.02 29.20 27.42
N GLN A 352 -29.30 28.13 28.17
CA GLN A 352 -30.66 27.70 28.49
C GLN A 352 -31.41 28.77 29.31
N THR A 353 -30.73 29.39 30.29
CA THR A 353 -31.31 30.50 31.08
C THR A 353 -31.66 31.70 30.20
N ILE A 354 -30.75 32.11 29.29
CA ILE A 354 -30.97 33.20 28.34
C ILE A 354 -32.13 32.87 27.38
N SER A 355 -32.21 31.62 26.90
CA SER A 355 -33.31 31.13 26.06
C SER A 355 -34.66 31.22 26.77
N ALA A 356 -34.74 30.83 28.05
CA ALA A 356 -35.97 30.89 28.84
C ALA A 356 -36.41 32.34 29.17
N THR A 357 -35.48 33.29 29.28
CA THR A 357 -35.80 34.70 29.59
C THR A 357 -36.34 35.51 28.40
N LYS A 358 -36.43 34.94 27.19
CA LYS A 358 -36.89 35.68 26.00
C LYS A 358 -38.41 35.72 25.80
N ASP A 359 -39.16 34.83 26.44
CA ASP A 359 -40.63 34.73 26.31
C ASP A 359 -41.41 35.43 27.44
N SER A 360 -40.83 36.44 28.11
CA SER A 360 -41.53 37.13 29.22
C SER A 360 -41.08 38.59 29.46
N SER A 361 -41.41 39.49 28.54
CA SER A 361 -41.56 40.92 28.87
C SER A 361 -42.39 41.73 27.85
N GLN A 362 -43.65 42.02 28.19
CA GLN A 362 -44.31 43.29 27.83
C GLN A 362 -45.12 43.81 29.03
N SER A 363 -45.27 45.13 29.11
CA SER A 363 -45.61 45.88 30.33
C SER A 363 -47.13 46.04 30.59
N PRO A 364 -47.55 46.35 31.83
CA PRO A 364 -48.98 46.41 32.19
C PRO A 364 -49.68 47.77 31.93
N ASN A 365 -51.02 47.69 31.80
CA ASN A 365 -52.05 48.76 31.85
C ASN A 365 -52.07 49.78 30.69
N SER A 366 -53.17 49.91 29.92
CA SER A 366 -54.49 50.31 30.44
C SER A 366 -55.69 50.09 29.51
N ALA A 367 -56.83 49.67 30.10
CA ALA A 367 -58.24 49.98 29.78
C ALA A 367 -58.94 49.56 28.44
N THR A 368 -60.20 49.12 28.65
CA THR A 368 -61.42 49.22 27.77
C THR A 368 -61.65 48.32 26.52
N GLN A 369 -62.53 47.32 26.74
CA GLN A 369 -63.73 46.91 25.95
C GLN A 369 -63.64 46.10 24.62
N HIS A 370 -64.17 44.86 24.71
CA HIS A 370 -65.01 44.03 23.79
C HIS A 370 -65.45 44.51 22.37
N PRO A 371 -65.81 43.60 21.42
CA PRO A 371 -65.39 42.19 21.22
C PRO A 371 -65.12 41.85 19.69
N PRO A 372 -65.53 40.74 18.99
CA PRO A 372 -64.76 40.18 17.83
C PRO A 372 -65.64 40.07 16.53
N PRO A 373 -65.47 39.14 15.54
CA PRO A 373 -64.37 38.20 15.19
C PRO A 373 -64.00 38.10 13.66
N SER A 374 -63.11 37.14 13.34
CA SER A 374 -63.14 36.25 12.15
C SER A 374 -62.45 36.57 10.79
N THR A 375 -61.99 35.44 10.19
CA THR A 375 -61.86 35.08 8.76
C THR A 375 -60.81 35.71 7.83
N ALA A 376 -59.81 34.86 7.52
CA ALA A 376 -59.44 34.37 6.18
C ALA A 376 -58.88 35.33 5.09
N GLY A 377 -58.07 34.75 4.20
CA GLY A 377 -57.58 35.37 2.96
C GLY A 377 -56.05 35.34 2.84
N ALA A 378 -55.55 34.83 1.72
CA ALA A 378 -54.14 34.93 1.34
C ALA A 378 -54.02 35.82 0.09
N ASN A 379 -52.87 36.48 -0.10
CA ASN A 379 -52.01 36.34 -1.28
C ASN A 379 -50.84 37.37 -1.28
N ASP A 380 -49.86 37.04 -2.12
CA ASP A 380 -48.75 37.81 -2.69
C ASP A 380 -48.63 39.34 -2.42
N VAL A 381 -47.42 39.82 -2.14
CA VAL A 381 -46.43 40.25 -3.16
C VAL A 381 -45.04 40.38 -2.49
N GLY A 382 -43.95 40.12 -3.24
CA GLY A 382 -42.59 39.99 -2.70
C GLY A 382 -41.81 41.31 -2.48
N PRO A 383 -40.63 41.25 -1.82
CA PRO A 383 -39.77 42.40 -1.55
C PRO A 383 -38.59 42.55 -2.53
N ASP A 384 -38.20 43.81 -2.75
CA ASP A 384 -36.89 44.27 -3.24
C ASP A 384 -36.50 45.49 -2.35
N PRO A 385 -35.24 45.97 -2.32
CA PRO A 385 -34.16 45.41 -1.52
C PRO A 385 -33.66 46.40 -0.42
N THR A 386 -32.44 46.16 0.09
CA THR A 386 -31.59 47.03 0.96
C THR A 386 -31.64 46.84 2.50
N ASP A 387 -30.69 46.05 3.03
CA ASP A 387 -29.83 46.42 4.18
C ASP A 387 -28.54 45.56 4.17
N PRO A 388 -27.35 46.11 3.87
CA PRO A 388 -26.11 45.34 3.72
C PRO A 388 -25.40 45.09 5.05
N ARG A 389 -25.69 43.96 5.71
CA ARG A 389 -24.91 43.50 6.88
C ARG A 389 -23.63 42.75 6.48
N PRO A 390 -22.47 43.02 7.11
CA PRO A 390 -21.21 42.39 6.75
C PRO A 390 -21.21 40.91 7.15
N GLN A 391 -21.17 40.02 6.16
CA GLN A 391 -21.00 38.59 6.40
C GLN A 391 -19.56 38.26 6.82
N LEU A 392 -19.44 37.43 7.85
CA LEU A 392 -18.15 36.89 8.31
C LEU A 392 -17.63 35.91 7.25
N ARG A 393 -16.43 36.15 6.70
CA ARG A 393 -15.82 35.27 5.69
C ARG A 393 -15.62 33.86 6.22
N SER A 394 -16.08 32.84 5.46
CA SER A 394 -15.67 31.45 5.69
C SER A 394 -14.17 31.28 5.44
N SER A 395 -13.47 30.59 6.33
CA SER A 395 -12.07 30.16 6.15
C SER A 395 -11.94 28.74 5.56
N GLN A 396 -13.06 28.07 5.30
CA GLN A 396 -13.15 26.72 4.76
C GLN A 396 -13.68 26.76 3.32
N GLY A 397 -13.09 25.93 2.46
CA GLY A 397 -13.49 25.73 1.07
C GLY A 397 -13.96 24.30 0.83
N GLU A 398 -14.72 24.10 -0.24
CA GLU A 398 -15.23 22.80 -0.63
C GLU A 398 -14.17 22.03 -1.42
N ALA A 399 -13.80 20.83 -0.96
CA ALA A 399 -12.95 19.90 -1.68
C ALA A 399 -13.83 18.76 -2.21
N ARG A 400 -14.11 18.80 -3.52
CA ARG A 400 -14.90 17.76 -4.21
C ARG A 400 -14.10 16.46 -4.31
N PHE A 401 -14.74 15.37 -3.89
CA PHE A 401 -14.12 14.15 -3.39
C PHE A 401 -14.40 12.96 -4.31
N GLY A 402 -13.34 12.35 -4.84
CA GLY A 402 -13.41 11.18 -5.73
C GLY A 402 -13.22 9.83 -5.04
N PHE A 403 -13.36 9.74 -3.71
CA PHE A 403 -12.99 8.57 -2.88
C PHE A 403 -11.48 8.22 -2.84
N SER A 404 -10.66 8.74 -3.74
CA SER A 404 -9.22 8.49 -3.81
C SER A 404 -8.44 9.56 -4.58
N SER A 405 -7.11 9.54 -4.45
CA SER A 405 -6.14 10.28 -5.29
C SER A 405 -5.94 9.71 -6.70
N ALA A 406 -6.40 8.46 -6.92
CA ALA A 406 -6.21 7.72 -8.17
C ALA A 406 -6.78 8.42 -9.42
N ASP A 407 -6.13 8.23 -10.58
CA ASP A 407 -6.62 8.80 -11.84
C ASP A 407 -7.97 8.23 -12.28
N ARG A 408 -8.28 6.97 -11.93
CA ARG A 408 -9.64 6.38 -12.07
C ARG A 408 -10.69 7.19 -11.31
N ALA A 409 -10.44 7.45 -10.02
CA ALA A 409 -11.32 8.21 -9.15
C ALA A 409 -11.57 9.62 -9.70
N PHE A 410 -10.54 10.24 -10.29
CA PHE A 410 -10.67 11.54 -10.93
C PHE A 410 -11.47 11.49 -12.24
N ILE A 411 -11.30 10.48 -13.09
CA ILE A 411 -12.05 10.38 -14.36
C ILE A 411 -13.52 10.01 -14.13
N GLU A 412 -13.85 9.15 -13.18
CA GLU A 412 -15.25 8.89 -12.81
C GLU A 412 -15.90 10.14 -12.18
N ARG A 413 -15.14 10.95 -11.44
CA ARG A 413 -15.58 12.28 -10.99
C ARG A 413 -15.79 13.25 -12.17
N LEU A 414 -14.94 13.19 -13.21
CA LEU A 414 -15.04 14.02 -14.43
C LEU A 414 -16.30 13.65 -15.24
N LYS A 415 -16.59 12.35 -15.42
CA LYS A 415 -17.86 11.82 -15.94
C LYS A 415 -19.06 12.36 -15.16
N ALA A 416 -19.02 12.26 -13.82
CA ALA A 416 -20.14 12.66 -12.96
C ALA A 416 -20.39 14.19 -12.92
N GLU A 417 -19.35 15.03 -13.01
CA GLU A 417 -19.49 16.49 -12.89
C GLU A 417 -19.72 17.21 -14.22
N LEU A 418 -19.24 16.67 -15.35
CA LEU A 418 -19.31 17.34 -16.67
C LEU A 418 -20.25 16.65 -17.67
N GLY A 419 -20.85 15.51 -17.30
CA GLY A 419 -21.82 14.78 -18.13
C GLY A 419 -21.20 14.08 -19.34
N ASP A 420 -22.04 13.74 -20.33
CA ASP A 420 -21.59 13.06 -21.55
C ASP A 420 -20.96 14.04 -22.57
N TRP A 421 -19.65 14.28 -22.46
CA TRP A 421 -18.89 14.80 -23.61
C TRP A 421 -18.58 13.65 -24.59
N PRO A 422 -18.29 13.91 -25.88
CA PRO A 422 -18.03 12.87 -26.88
C PRO A 422 -16.81 11.94 -26.64
N GLY A 423 -16.09 12.09 -25.54
CA GLY A 423 -15.03 11.21 -25.06
C GLY A 423 -15.30 10.53 -23.70
N ALA A 424 -16.50 10.71 -23.11
CA ALA A 424 -16.93 10.01 -21.89
C ALA A 424 -17.27 8.54 -22.18
N ASP A 425 -17.80 8.28 -23.39
CA ASP A 425 -17.94 6.99 -24.07
C ASP A 425 -16.56 6.42 -24.46
N PHE A 426 -15.74 6.18 -23.44
CA PHE A 426 -14.35 5.74 -23.52
C PHE A 426 -14.25 4.21 -23.47
N ASP A 427 -14.95 3.62 -22.51
CA ASP A 427 -14.96 2.18 -22.21
C ASP A 427 -15.50 1.31 -23.36
N SER A 428 -16.33 1.87 -24.27
CA SER A 428 -16.82 1.14 -25.45
C SER A 428 -15.82 1.11 -26.62
N ARG A 429 -14.91 2.08 -26.67
CA ARG A 429 -14.01 2.34 -27.82
C ARG A 429 -12.64 1.70 -27.65
N LEU A 430 -12.32 1.20 -26.46
CA LEU A 430 -10.98 0.74 -26.12
C LEU A 430 -10.80 -0.77 -26.37
N ARG A 431 -10.15 -1.13 -27.49
CA ARG A 431 -9.79 -2.52 -27.84
C ARG A 431 -8.28 -2.71 -27.96
N ILE A 432 -7.56 -2.60 -26.83
CA ILE A 432 -6.11 -2.85 -26.76
C ILE A 432 -5.84 -4.36 -26.75
N ARG A 433 -5.45 -4.92 -27.90
CA ARG A 433 -4.97 -6.31 -28.00
C ARG A 433 -3.60 -6.45 -27.32
N GLU A 434 -3.58 -6.98 -26.09
CA GLU A 434 -2.32 -7.26 -25.37
C GLU A 434 -1.53 -8.43 -25.98
N LYS A 435 -0.20 -8.35 -25.91
CA LYS A 435 0.67 -9.54 -25.74
C LYS A 435 0.77 -9.77 -24.21
N PRO A 436 0.58 -10.99 -23.67
CA PRO A 436 0.66 -11.22 -22.22
C PRO A 436 2.06 -10.95 -21.68
N GLY A 437 2.14 -10.23 -20.56
CA GLY A 437 3.39 -9.93 -19.85
C GLY A 437 3.92 -11.09 -19.00
N VAL A 438 5.13 -10.94 -18.47
CA VAL A 438 5.76 -11.95 -17.61
C VAL A 438 5.32 -11.72 -16.16
N LYS A 439 4.58 -12.69 -15.61
CA LYS A 439 4.05 -12.61 -14.25
C LYS A 439 5.06 -13.10 -13.22
N LEU A 440 5.17 -12.35 -12.11
CA LEU A 440 6.05 -12.67 -10.99
C LEU A 440 5.59 -13.94 -10.24
N PHE A 441 4.31 -14.05 -9.90
CA PHE A 441 3.73 -15.18 -9.16
C PHE A 441 3.26 -16.34 -10.05
N GLN A 442 3.78 -16.47 -11.28
CA GLN A 442 3.41 -17.57 -12.17
C GLN A 442 4.33 -18.77 -11.93
N SER A 443 3.74 -19.85 -11.41
CA SER A 443 4.42 -21.13 -11.20
C SER A 443 5.08 -21.61 -12.51
N ALA A 444 6.39 -21.83 -12.45
CA ALA A 444 7.18 -22.35 -13.56
C ALA A 444 7.43 -23.85 -13.38
N THR A 445 7.61 -24.54 -14.50
CA THR A 445 8.21 -25.89 -14.54
C THR A 445 9.54 -25.87 -13.78
N PRO A 446 9.88 -26.88 -12.95
CA PRO A 446 11.08 -26.85 -12.11
C PRO A 446 12.33 -26.45 -12.89
N ALA A 447 13.02 -25.42 -12.40
CA ALA A 447 14.10 -24.74 -13.11
C ALA A 447 15.21 -25.72 -13.53
N PRO A 448 15.82 -25.54 -14.72
CA PRO A 448 17.00 -26.30 -15.10
C PRO A 448 18.12 -26.02 -14.10
N ARG A 449 18.66 -27.08 -13.47
CA ARG A 449 19.72 -27.00 -12.43
C ARG A 449 21.05 -26.38 -12.92
N VAL A 450 21.12 -25.93 -14.17
CA VAL A 450 22.30 -25.39 -14.84
C VAL A 450 21.91 -24.12 -15.60
N VAL A 451 21.76 -23.01 -14.88
CA VAL A 451 21.63 -21.66 -15.46
C VAL A 451 23.03 -21.10 -15.74
N CYS A 452 23.36 -20.76 -16.98
CA CYS A 452 24.69 -20.25 -17.36
C CYS A 452 24.73 -18.72 -17.37
N LEU A 453 25.75 -18.13 -16.73
CA LEU A 453 25.97 -16.68 -16.75
C LEU A 453 26.07 -16.15 -18.20
N PRO A 454 25.52 -14.96 -18.49
CA PRO A 454 25.70 -14.30 -19.78
C PRO A 454 27.18 -13.89 -20.04
N PRO A 455 27.52 -13.40 -21.24
CA PRO A 455 28.83 -12.80 -21.48
C PRO A 455 29.06 -11.62 -20.54
N ARG A 456 30.24 -11.58 -19.88
CA ARG A 456 30.60 -10.57 -18.86
C ARG A 456 30.31 -9.14 -19.34
N GLU A 457 30.78 -8.78 -20.53
CA GLU A 457 30.64 -7.44 -21.11
C GLU A 457 29.15 -7.05 -21.27
N ARG A 458 28.29 -7.97 -21.74
CA ARG A 458 26.84 -7.75 -21.88
C ARG A 458 26.17 -7.58 -20.51
N ALA A 459 26.60 -8.36 -19.52
CA ALA A 459 26.11 -8.24 -18.14
C ALA A 459 26.49 -6.90 -17.51
N GLU A 460 27.78 -6.55 -17.56
CA GLU A 460 28.33 -5.33 -16.98
C GLU A 460 27.68 -4.07 -17.59
N HIS A 461 27.55 -4.03 -18.92
CA HIS A 461 26.87 -2.95 -19.65
C HIS A 461 25.41 -2.77 -19.21
N LEU A 462 24.61 -3.85 -19.19
CA LEU A 462 23.20 -3.78 -18.81
C LEU A 462 23.00 -3.47 -17.31
N ILE A 463 23.86 -3.97 -16.43
CA ILE A 463 23.85 -3.62 -15.00
C ILE A 463 24.11 -2.13 -14.79
N ASN A 464 25.10 -1.57 -15.49
CA ASN A 464 25.43 -0.15 -15.38
C ASN A 464 24.24 0.72 -15.85
N ILE A 465 23.62 0.37 -16.97
CA ILE A 465 22.38 1.02 -17.46
C ILE A 465 21.23 0.90 -16.44
N ALA A 466 21.06 -0.27 -15.81
CA ALA A 466 20.00 -0.50 -14.81
C ALA A 466 20.18 0.38 -13.57
N LEU A 467 21.42 0.53 -13.07
CA LEU A 467 21.71 1.38 -11.92
C LEU A 467 21.60 2.87 -12.26
N ASP A 468 22.09 3.33 -13.41
CA ASP A 468 21.90 4.71 -13.91
C ASP A 468 20.42 5.04 -14.16
N ALA A 469 19.61 4.07 -14.56
CA ALA A 469 18.15 4.20 -14.66
C ALA A 469 17.44 4.21 -13.30
N SER A 470 18.05 3.60 -12.27
CA SER A 470 17.54 3.57 -10.90
C SER A 470 18.31 4.49 -9.93
N VAL A 471 18.94 5.55 -10.42
CA VAL A 471 19.77 6.52 -9.68
C VAL A 471 19.08 7.21 -8.47
N LEU A 472 17.75 7.09 -8.33
CA LEU A 472 17.02 7.55 -7.14
C LEU A 472 16.73 6.43 -6.11
N TYR A 473 17.17 5.19 -6.38
CA TYR A 473 16.96 3.99 -5.56
C TYR A 473 18.27 3.21 -5.34
N HIS A 474 19.20 3.77 -4.56
CA HIS A 474 20.49 3.18 -4.19
C HIS A 474 20.37 1.97 -3.23
N VAL A 475 19.62 0.93 -3.59
CA VAL A 475 19.41 -0.25 -2.72
C VAL A 475 20.58 -1.23 -2.72
N VAL A 476 21.52 -1.10 -3.66
CA VAL A 476 22.77 -1.87 -3.76
C VAL A 476 23.96 -0.98 -3.42
N HIS A 477 24.87 -1.47 -2.58
CA HIS A 477 26.16 -0.84 -2.32
C HIS A 477 27.17 -1.28 -3.40
N ARG A 478 27.47 -0.37 -4.34
CA ARG A 478 28.18 -0.66 -5.58
C ARG A 478 29.53 -1.36 -5.37
N PRO A 479 30.43 -0.91 -4.47
CA PRO A 479 31.72 -1.58 -4.24
C PRO A 479 31.62 -3.02 -3.70
N THR A 480 30.53 -3.38 -3.02
CA THR A 480 30.30 -4.77 -2.58
C THR A 480 29.78 -5.62 -3.72
N PHE A 481 28.85 -5.08 -4.52
CA PHE A 481 28.32 -5.76 -5.69
C PHE A 481 29.41 -6.05 -6.72
N ASP A 482 30.26 -5.06 -7.06
CA ASP A 482 31.35 -5.26 -8.02
C ASP A 482 32.34 -6.33 -7.55
N SER A 483 32.66 -6.35 -6.25
CA SER A 483 33.53 -7.39 -5.68
C SER A 483 32.96 -8.81 -5.85
N ALA A 484 31.63 -8.96 -5.71
CA ALA A 484 30.94 -10.24 -5.92
C ALA A 484 30.76 -10.58 -7.41
N PHE A 485 30.57 -9.57 -8.27
CA PHE A 485 30.46 -9.72 -9.73
C PHE A 485 31.79 -10.18 -10.34
N GLU A 486 32.91 -9.55 -9.97
CA GLU A 486 34.26 -10.01 -10.33
C GLU A 486 34.49 -11.45 -9.88
N LEU A 487 34.14 -11.79 -8.63
CA LEU A 487 34.30 -13.13 -8.09
C LEU A 487 33.54 -14.17 -8.93
N LEU A 488 32.27 -13.92 -9.24
CA LEU A 488 31.42 -14.79 -10.09
C LEU A 488 32.02 -15.08 -11.47
N TYR A 489 32.64 -14.10 -12.12
CA TYR A 489 33.28 -14.29 -13.43
C TYR A 489 34.74 -14.76 -13.37
N SER A 490 35.34 -14.80 -12.17
CA SER A 490 36.71 -15.30 -11.95
C SER A 490 36.79 -16.78 -11.54
N LEU A 491 35.71 -17.33 -10.99
CA LEU A 491 35.62 -18.71 -10.51
C LEU A 491 34.98 -19.65 -11.55
N ASP A 492 35.46 -20.89 -11.59
CA ASP A 492 34.76 -21.97 -12.30
C ASP A 492 33.44 -22.32 -11.60
N ARG A 493 32.43 -22.69 -12.39
CA ARG A 493 31.05 -22.90 -11.93
C ARG A 493 30.87 -24.09 -10.97
N SER A 494 31.86 -24.96 -10.87
CA SER A 494 31.94 -26.05 -9.87
C SER A 494 32.24 -25.55 -8.47
N ASP A 495 32.85 -24.37 -8.36
CA ASP A 495 33.51 -23.89 -7.15
C ASP A 495 32.67 -22.82 -6.42
N TYR A 496 31.49 -22.49 -6.97
CA TYR A 496 30.52 -21.57 -6.39
C TYR A 496 29.95 -22.12 -5.08
N GLY A 497 30.16 -21.40 -3.97
CA GLY A 497 29.47 -21.64 -2.72
C GLY A 497 28.07 -21.00 -2.69
N GLU A 498 27.42 -21.09 -1.53
CA GLU A 498 26.13 -20.42 -1.32
C GLU A 498 26.21 -18.89 -1.47
N GLY A 499 27.37 -18.29 -1.15
CA GLY A 499 27.56 -16.83 -1.22
C GLY A 499 27.49 -16.33 -2.66
N GLU A 500 28.16 -17.02 -3.57
CA GLU A 500 28.22 -16.74 -5.00
C GLU A 500 26.84 -16.98 -5.63
N MET A 501 26.23 -18.14 -5.34
CA MET A 501 24.91 -18.52 -5.84
C MET A 501 23.81 -17.50 -5.49
N ARG A 502 23.85 -16.86 -4.30
CA ARG A 502 22.90 -15.81 -3.89
C ARG A 502 22.98 -14.51 -4.70
N HIS A 503 24.10 -14.24 -5.39
CA HIS A 503 24.26 -13.03 -6.21
C HIS A 503 23.76 -13.20 -7.65
N ILE A 504 23.65 -14.44 -8.15
CA ILE A 504 23.22 -14.76 -9.52
C ILE A 504 21.80 -14.19 -9.84
N PRO A 505 20.78 -14.29 -8.97
CA PRO A 505 19.47 -13.70 -9.24
C PRO A 505 19.53 -12.17 -9.37
N LEU A 506 20.32 -11.50 -8.53
CA LEU A 506 20.48 -10.04 -8.58
C LEU A 506 21.11 -9.58 -9.91
N VAL A 507 22.08 -10.33 -10.43
CA VAL A 507 22.65 -10.12 -11.77
C VAL A 507 21.56 -10.18 -12.84
N TYR A 508 20.72 -11.24 -12.86
CA TYR A 508 19.64 -11.34 -13.84
C TYR A 508 18.54 -10.28 -13.68
N ALA A 509 18.19 -9.89 -12.44
CA ALA A 509 17.23 -8.83 -12.17
C ALA A 509 17.70 -7.48 -12.73
N LEU A 510 18.98 -7.14 -12.49
CA LEU A 510 19.61 -5.93 -13.01
C LEU A 510 19.72 -5.97 -14.53
N MET A 511 20.15 -7.08 -15.13
CA MET A 511 20.22 -7.21 -16.59
C MET A 511 18.85 -7.09 -17.26
N ALA A 512 17.81 -7.71 -16.70
CA ALA A 512 16.45 -7.60 -17.20
C ALA A 512 15.93 -6.15 -17.18
N LEU A 513 16.25 -5.40 -16.12
CA LEU A 513 15.96 -3.96 -16.02
C LEU A 513 16.82 -3.14 -16.98
N GLY A 514 18.09 -3.51 -17.21
CA GLY A 514 18.99 -2.86 -18.16
C GLY A 514 18.41 -2.85 -19.58
N CYS A 515 17.89 -3.99 -20.04
CA CYS A 515 17.22 -4.11 -21.35
C CYS A 515 15.93 -3.26 -21.48
N LEU A 516 15.45 -2.62 -20.40
CA LEU A 516 14.35 -1.66 -20.46
C LEU A 516 14.82 -0.20 -20.63
N PHE A 517 16.11 0.09 -20.45
CA PHE A 517 16.69 1.43 -20.50
C PHE A 517 17.89 1.56 -21.46
N GLU A 518 18.33 0.47 -22.08
CA GLU A 518 19.16 0.48 -23.28
C GLU A 518 18.49 1.29 -24.40
N LYS A 519 19.26 2.11 -25.14
CA LYS A 519 18.71 2.89 -26.26
C LYS A 519 18.55 1.99 -27.49
N ILE A 520 17.45 2.18 -28.20
CA ILE A 520 17.19 1.50 -29.48
C ILE A 520 18.29 1.89 -30.48
N GLY A 521 19.03 0.90 -30.97
CA GLY A 521 20.16 1.08 -31.88
C GLY A 521 21.55 1.15 -31.23
N GLU A 522 21.66 1.15 -29.90
CA GLU A 522 22.96 1.03 -29.19
C GLU A 522 23.29 -0.43 -28.80
N GLY A 523 22.29 -1.32 -28.78
CA GLY A 523 22.44 -2.75 -28.46
C GLY A 523 22.63 -3.68 -29.67
N PRO A 524 22.95 -4.97 -29.45
CA PRO A 524 23.21 -5.95 -30.52
C PRO A 524 21.96 -6.39 -31.30
N SER A 525 20.77 -6.05 -30.82
CA SER A 525 19.48 -6.45 -31.41
C SER A 525 18.94 -5.40 -32.37
N GLU A 526 19.12 -5.60 -33.68
CA GLU A 526 18.59 -4.72 -34.73
C GLU A 526 17.04 -4.70 -34.83
N SER A 527 16.32 -5.53 -34.05
CA SER A 527 14.86 -5.63 -34.09
C SER A 527 14.20 -5.64 -32.70
N GLY A 528 13.04 -4.97 -32.58
CA GLY A 528 12.38 -4.74 -31.29
C GLY A 528 11.68 -5.96 -30.66
N ASP A 529 11.41 -7.02 -31.43
CA ASP A 529 10.93 -8.30 -30.88
C ASP A 529 12.08 -9.10 -30.23
N ASP A 530 13.31 -9.00 -30.73
CA ASP A 530 14.49 -9.67 -30.15
C ASP A 530 14.91 -9.04 -28.81
N MET A 531 14.97 -7.70 -28.75
CA MET A 531 15.13 -6.95 -27.49
C MET A 531 14.01 -7.27 -26.48
N THR A 532 12.81 -7.62 -26.97
CA THR A 532 11.70 -8.07 -26.12
C THR A 532 11.87 -9.51 -25.62
N ALA A 533 12.54 -10.38 -26.39
CA ALA A 533 12.88 -11.74 -25.97
C ALA A 533 14.01 -11.76 -24.93
N GLU A 534 15.09 -10.98 -25.12
CA GLU A 534 16.23 -10.93 -24.18
C GLU A 534 15.79 -10.50 -22.76
N ARG A 535 15.09 -9.36 -22.64
CA ARG A 535 14.58 -8.87 -21.34
C ARG A 535 13.65 -9.87 -20.64
N THR A 536 12.81 -10.55 -21.42
CA THR A 536 11.86 -11.57 -20.95
C THR A 536 12.61 -12.79 -20.41
N LYS A 537 13.65 -13.24 -21.12
CA LYS A 537 14.51 -14.35 -20.72
C LYS A 537 15.24 -14.07 -19.41
N TYR A 538 15.85 -12.89 -19.25
CA TYR A 538 16.54 -12.55 -18.00
C TYR A 538 15.58 -12.41 -16.82
N PHE A 539 14.41 -11.77 -17.00
CA PHE A 539 13.41 -11.68 -15.93
C PHE A 539 12.89 -13.06 -15.50
N ALA A 540 12.54 -13.93 -16.45
CA ALA A 540 12.13 -15.30 -16.15
C ALA A 540 13.23 -16.10 -15.44
N THR A 541 14.48 -15.97 -15.90
CA THR A 541 15.64 -16.64 -15.26
C THR A 541 15.85 -16.15 -13.82
N CYS A 542 15.66 -14.85 -13.54
CA CYS A 542 15.70 -14.33 -12.18
C CYS A 542 14.56 -14.92 -11.32
N ARG A 543 13.31 -14.85 -11.79
CA ARG A 543 12.14 -15.37 -11.08
C ARG A 543 12.32 -16.86 -10.75
N ASP A 544 12.78 -17.65 -11.71
CA ASP A 544 12.92 -19.10 -11.58
C ASP A 544 14.13 -19.53 -10.70
N LEU A 545 14.96 -18.57 -10.27
CA LEU A 545 16.04 -18.75 -9.29
C LEU A 545 15.70 -18.21 -7.88
N VAL A 546 14.62 -17.45 -7.71
CA VAL A 546 14.25 -16.81 -6.43
C VAL A 546 13.11 -17.56 -5.76
N ASP A 547 13.34 -18.05 -4.54
CA ASP A 547 12.23 -18.43 -3.66
C ASP A 547 11.52 -17.16 -3.17
N LEU A 548 10.36 -16.87 -3.75
CA LEU A 548 9.53 -15.73 -3.37
C LEU A 548 8.86 -15.92 -1.98
N HIS A 549 8.77 -17.13 -1.45
CA HIS A 549 8.07 -17.43 -0.20
C HIS A 549 9.00 -17.41 1.03
N ASP A 550 10.25 -17.86 0.89
CA ASP A 550 11.25 -17.89 1.98
C ASP A 550 12.52 -17.05 1.70
N CYS A 551 12.35 -15.88 1.08
CA CYS A 551 13.40 -14.86 1.02
C CYS A 551 13.81 -14.42 2.45
N ASN A 552 15.01 -14.84 2.88
CA ASN A 552 15.56 -14.58 4.21
C ASN A 552 16.85 -13.75 4.21
N ASP A 553 17.39 -13.38 3.03
CA ASP A 553 18.61 -12.59 2.87
C ASP A 553 18.41 -11.29 2.05
N ILE A 554 19.37 -10.36 2.20
CA ILE A 554 19.28 -9.01 1.62
C ILE A 554 19.53 -9.00 0.10
N VAL A 555 20.34 -9.91 -0.44
CA VAL A 555 20.70 -9.96 -1.87
C VAL A 555 19.51 -10.49 -2.69
N THR A 556 18.83 -11.52 -2.17
CA THR A 556 17.56 -11.99 -2.74
C THR A 556 16.48 -10.90 -2.68
N LEU A 557 16.37 -10.14 -1.56
CA LEU A 557 15.42 -9.03 -1.47
C LEU A 557 15.77 -7.85 -2.40
N GLN A 558 17.05 -7.58 -2.66
CA GLN A 558 17.48 -6.64 -3.71
C GLN A 558 17.07 -7.14 -5.10
N ALA A 559 17.23 -8.43 -5.41
CA ALA A 559 16.77 -9.00 -6.68
C ALA A 559 15.24 -8.85 -6.84
N ILE A 560 14.48 -9.11 -5.77
CA ILE A 560 13.02 -8.89 -5.74
C ILE A 560 12.66 -7.41 -5.94
N PHE A 561 13.43 -6.46 -5.39
CA PHE A 561 13.22 -5.03 -5.64
C PHE A 561 13.40 -4.66 -7.11
N TYR A 562 14.46 -5.14 -7.78
CA TYR A 562 14.67 -4.87 -9.21
C TYR A 562 13.66 -5.61 -10.11
N MET A 563 13.22 -6.82 -9.74
CA MET A 563 12.06 -7.46 -10.38
C MET A 563 10.79 -6.62 -10.27
N ASN A 564 10.57 -5.93 -9.14
CA ASN A 564 9.44 -5.02 -8.96
C ASN A 564 9.56 -3.75 -9.85
N LEU A 565 10.75 -3.19 -10.02
CA LEU A 565 10.98 -2.09 -10.99
C LEU A 565 10.76 -2.51 -12.45
N PHE A 566 11.11 -3.76 -12.80
CA PHE A 566 10.82 -4.32 -14.12
C PHE A 566 9.31 -4.41 -14.38
N ILE A 567 8.53 -5.05 -13.50
CA ILE A 567 7.08 -5.24 -13.73
C ILE A 567 6.31 -3.92 -13.74
N LEU A 568 6.70 -2.91 -12.96
CA LEU A 568 6.10 -1.56 -13.04
C LEU A 568 6.22 -0.93 -14.44
N SER A 569 7.21 -1.38 -15.21
CA SER A 569 7.52 -0.89 -16.54
C SER A 569 6.84 -1.72 -17.67
N THR A 570 6.38 -2.93 -17.37
CA THR A 570 5.85 -3.92 -18.34
C THR A 570 4.42 -4.42 -18.08
N GLU A 571 3.95 -4.42 -16.83
CA GLU A 571 2.70 -5.03 -16.33
C GLU A 571 1.70 -3.93 -15.85
N ARG A 572 0.48 -4.30 -15.46
CA ARG A 572 -0.54 -3.35 -14.96
C ARG A 572 -0.31 -2.98 -13.50
N LEU A 573 -0.74 -1.78 -13.07
CA LEU A 573 -0.39 -1.26 -11.73
C LEU A 573 -1.00 -2.09 -10.59
N SER A 574 -2.21 -2.63 -10.77
CA SER A 574 -2.88 -3.46 -9.75
C SER A 574 -2.08 -4.75 -9.41
N PRO A 575 -1.66 -5.60 -10.37
CA PRO A 575 -0.68 -6.66 -10.12
C PRO A 575 0.64 -6.18 -9.49
N CYS A 576 1.15 -5.02 -9.89
CA CYS A 576 2.38 -4.47 -9.32
C CYS A 576 2.23 -4.11 -7.83
N TYR A 577 1.08 -3.59 -7.41
CA TYR A 577 0.78 -3.36 -5.99
C TYR A 577 0.85 -4.66 -5.18
N THR A 578 0.31 -5.77 -5.69
CA THR A 578 0.40 -7.08 -5.02
C THR A 578 1.84 -7.56 -4.89
N CYS A 579 2.64 -7.41 -5.96
CA CYS A 579 4.06 -7.77 -5.96
C CYS A 579 4.89 -6.93 -4.98
N LEU A 580 4.62 -5.62 -4.91
CA LEU A 580 5.26 -4.69 -3.96
C LEU A 580 4.82 -4.93 -2.52
N SER A 581 3.54 -5.23 -2.30
CA SER A 581 3.00 -5.57 -0.97
C SER A 581 3.66 -6.84 -0.43
N HIS A 582 3.88 -7.84 -1.29
CA HIS A 582 4.63 -9.04 -0.96
C HIS A 582 6.11 -8.74 -0.65
N ALA A 583 6.82 -7.99 -1.51
CA ALA A 583 8.21 -7.60 -1.28
C ALA A 583 8.39 -6.78 0.02
N PHE A 584 7.45 -5.89 0.33
CA PHE A 584 7.42 -5.15 1.59
C PHE A 584 7.12 -6.06 2.79
N SER A 585 6.24 -7.06 2.63
CA SER A 585 5.95 -8.05 3.68
C SER A 585 7.15 -8.95 3.98
N LEU A 586 7.96 -9.29 2.98
CA LEU A 586 9.26 -9.95 3.16
C LEU A 586 10.23 -9.06 3.96
N ALA A 587 10.36 -7.78 3.60
CA ALA A 587 11.18 -6.82 4.36
C ALA A 587 10.73 -6.70 5.84
N VAL A 588 9.42 -6.76 6.11
CA VAL A 588 8.88 -6.75 7.48
C VAL A 588 9.13 -8.07 8.22
N ARG A 589 8.98 -9.23 7.56
CA ARG A 589 9.36 -10.56 8.11
C ARG A 589 10.85 -10.64 8.45
N MET A 590 11.70 -9.98 7.64
CA MET A 590 13.14 -9.84 7.87
C MET A 590 13.50 -8.78 8.93
N ASN A 591 12.50 -8.15 9.57
CA ASN A 591 12.64 -7.12 10.60
C ASN A 591 13.40 -5.85 10.16
N LEU A 592 13.35 -5.49 8.87
CA LEU A 592 14.08 -4.31 8.34
C LEU A 592 13.49 -2.97 8.78
N GLN A 593 12.32 -2.97 9.43
CA GLN A 593 11.69 -1.83 10.08
C GLN A 593 12.27 -1.52 11.47
N LEU A 594 13.15 -2.37 12.02
CA LEU A 594 13.75 -2.26 13.34
C LEU A 594 15.28 -2.09 13.27
N PRO A 595 15.91 -1.35 14.22
CA PRO A 595 17.36 -1.26 14.30
C PRO A 595 17.99 -2.57 14.82
N ASN A 596 19.02 -3.06 14.13
CA ASN A 596 19.78 -4.25 14.52
C ASN A 596 21.21 -3.89 14.96
N THR A 597 21.53 -4.13 16.22
CA THR A 597 22.84 -3.80 16.83
C THR A 597 24.00 -4.70 16.40
N ARG A 598 23.74 -5.74 15.58
CA ARG A 598 24.77 -6.66 15.06
C ARG A 598 25.26 -6.34 13.64
N ASP A 599 24.59 -5.43 12.93
CA ASP A 599 24.99 -5.08 11.57
C ASP A 599 26.22 -4.15 11.56
N ASN A 600 27.11 -4.35 10.58
CA ASN A 600 28.13 -3.35 10.27
C ASN A 600 27.51 -2.14 9.54
N LEU A 601 28.25 -1.02 9.45
CA LEU A 601 27.74 0.25 8.88
C LEU A 601 27.14 0.08 7.48
N ILE A 602 27.77 -0.71 6.60
CA ILE A 602 27.32 -0.95 5.23
C ILE A 602 26.03 -1.79 5.23
N ALA A 603 26.00 -2.88 6.01
CA ALA A 603 24.83 -3.75 6.12
C ALA A 603 23.61 -3.01 6.72
N ALA A 604 23.82 -2.18 7.74
CA ALA A 604 22.78 -1.35 8.34
C ALA A 604 22.24 -0.32 7.32
N GLU A 605 23.13 0.36 6.60
CA GLU A 605 22.74 1.37 5.62
C GLU A 605 22.02 0.79 4.39
N ILE A 606 22.45 -0.37 3.88
CA ILE A 606 21.73 -1.11 2.83
C ILE A 606 20.31 -1.45 3.30
N LYS A 607 20.14 -1.91 4.55
CA LYS A 607 18.81 -2.21 5.13
C LYS A 607 17.94 -0.97 5.21
N ARG A 608 18.46 0.19 5.67
CA ARG A 608 17.74 1.48 5.62
C ARG A 608 17.29 1.78 4.19
N ARG A 609 18.23 1.80 3.23
CA ARG A 609 17.96 2.16 1.82
C ARG A 609 16.92 1.26 1.17
N LEU A 610 17.03 -0.06 1.36
CA LEU A 610 16.11 -1.05 0.81
C LEU A 610 14.70 -0.94 1.43
N PHE A 611 14.59 -0.85 2.75
CA PHE A 611 13.30 -0.68 3.43
C PHE A 611 12.59 0.61 3.02
N TRP A 612 13.29 1.75 3.08
CA TRP A 612 12.70 3.05 2.71
C TRP A 612 12.43 3.18 1.21
N SER A 613 13.14 2.45 0.34
CA SER A 613 12.83 2.39 -1.11
C SER A 613 11.59 1.55 -1.38
N LEU A 614 11.48 0.35 -0.79
CA LEU A 614 10.28 -0.50 -0.88
C LEU A 614 9.04 0.24 -0.35
N ARG A 615 9.13 0.87 0.83
CA ARG A 615 8.01 1.61 1.44
C ARG A 615 7.56 2.79 0.57
N GLN A 616 8.49 3.57 0.02
CA GLN A 616 8.15 4.65 -0.92
C GLN A 616 7.46 4.11 -2.17
N LEU A 617 8.02 3.06 -2.79
CA LEU A 617 7.53 2.51 -4.05
C LEU A 617 6.10 1.95 -3.88
N LEU A 618 5.85 1.24 -2.78
CA LEU A 618 4.51 0.75 -2.42
C LEU A 618 3.54 1.90 -2.10
N MET A 619 3.96 2.94 -1.37
CA MET A 619 3.11 4.12 -1.08
C MET A 619 2.71 4.88 -2.36
N VAL A 620 3.65 5.07 -3.29
CA VAL A 620 3.38 5.72 -4.59
C VAL A 620 2.36 4.91 -5.38
N VAL A 621 2.58 3.60 -5.57
CA VAL A 621 1.66 2.74 -6.34
C VAL A 621 0.30 2.61 -5.65
N ALA A 622 0.25 2.54 -4.31
CA ALA A 622 -0.99 2.60 -3.55
C ALA A 622 -1.78 3.90 -3.84
N SER A 623 -1.11 5.04 -3.86
CA SER A 623 -1.72 6.36 -4.14
C SER A 623 -2.21 6.50 -5.59
N MET A 624 -1.58 5.79 -6.52
CA MET A 624 -1.94 5.74 -7.95
C MET A 624 -3.16 4.83 -8.21
N CYS A 625 -3.20 3.65 -7.60
CA CYS A 625 -4.32 2.71 -7.71
C CYS A 625 -5.51 3.07 -6.80
N GLY A 626 -5.27 3.85 -5.74
CA GLY A 626 -6.25 4.17 -4.72
C GLY A 626 -6.43 3.08 -3.67
N TYR A 627 -5.38 2.30 -3.42
CA TYR A 627 -5.36 1.15 -2.53
C TYR A 627 -4.85 1.51 -1.12
N PRO A 628 -4.98 0.61 -0.12
CA PRO A 628 -4.42 0.83 1.21
C PRO A 628 -2.92 1.17 1.18
N ARG A 629 -2.48 1.98 2.14
CA ARG A 629 -1.08 2.39 2.28
C ARG A 629 -0.29 1.39 3.13
N PRO A 630 1.04 1.32 2.97
CA PRO A 630 1.90 0.58 3.90
C PRO A 630 1.83 1.15 5.32
N ILE A 631 2.39 0.40 6.29
CA ILE A 631 2.42 0.75 7.73
C ILE A 631 2.80 2.22 7.98
N ASN A 632 2.21 2.79 9.02
CA ASN A 632 2.34 4.20 9.34
C ASN A 632 3.80 4.55 9.65
N SER A 633 4.23 5.77 9.32
CA SER A 633 5.58 6.25 9.64
C SER A 633 5.86 6.25 11.15
N ASN A 634 4.81 6.23 11.98
CA ASN A 634 4.86 6.11 13.43
C ASN A 634 5.11 4.67 13.94
N GLU A 635 5.09 3.66 13.06
CA GLU A 635 5.25 2.23 13.37
C GLU A 635 6.60 1.69 12.86
N VAL A 636 7.55 2.60 12.61
CA VAL A 636 8.85 2.34 11.97
C VAL A 636 9.95 2.91 12.86
N ASP A 637 10.72 2.02 13.51
CA ASP A 637 11.81 2.40 14.43
C ASP A 637 13.18 2.55 13.73
N ILE A 638 13.28 2.21 12.43
CA ILE A 638 14.52 2.37 11.65
C ILE A 638 14.69 3.80 11.12
N GLU A 639 15.89 4.35 11.30
CA GLU A 639 16.29 5.67 10.82
C GLU A 639 16.20 5.79 9.28
N GLN A 640 16.07 7.03 8.77
CA GLN A 640 16.14 7.31 7.34
C GLN A 640 17.57 7.10 6.78
N PRO A 641 17.74 6.82 5.47
CA PRO A 641 19.06 6.62 4.87
C PRO A 641 19.99 7.82 5.02
N LEU A 642 21.29 7.56 5.07
CA LEU A 642 22.32 8.59 5.19
C LEU A 642 22.61 9.25 3.83
N ASP A 643 22.82 10.56 3.85
CA ASP A 643 23.21 11.37 2.69
C ASP A 643 24.72 11.22 2.41
N LEU A 644 25.13 9.99 2.06
CA LEU A 644 26.50 9.54 1.89
C LEU A 644 26.60 8.57 0.71
N ASP A 645 27.42 8.88 -0.28
CA ASP A 645 27.68 7.95 -1.38
C ASP A 645 28.56 6.77 -0.90
N ASP A 646 28.47 5.65 -1.61
CA ASP A 646 29.00 4.34 -1.16
C ASP A 646 30.49 4.33 -0.79
N ASN A 647 31.29 5.16 -1.45
CA ASN A 647 32.72 5.29 -1.16
C ASN A 647 32.99 5.88 0.23
N ASP A 648 32.11 6.75 0.75
CA ASP A 648 32.26 7.39 2.07
C ASP A 648 31.89 6.45 3.23
N LEU A 649 31.06 5.42 3.00
CA LEU A 649 30.59 4.49 4.04
C LEU A 649 31.74 3.67 4.67
N LYS A 650 32.92 3.62 4.05
CA LYS A 650 34.13 2.97 4.55
C LYS A 650 35.00 3.88 5.44
N SER A 651 34.68 5.17 5.53
CA SER A 651 35.59 6.18 6.10
C SER A 651 35.35 6.42 7.59
N THR A 652 36.44 6.48 8.37
CA THR A 652 36.41 7.01 9.75
C THR A 652 36.10 8.52 9.81
N ARG A 653 35.92 9.18 8.66
CA ARG A 653 35.63 10.61 8.51
C ARG A 653 34.19 10.89 8.03
N ILE A 654 33.22 10.00 8.28
CA ILE A 654 31.78 10.22 8.00
C ILE A 654 31.32 11.63 8.40
N SER A 655 31.69 12.10 9.59
CA SER A 655 31.35 13.43 10.09
C SER A 655 31.96 14.60 9.30
N GLN A 656 33.04 14.38 8.53
CA GLN A 656 33.64 15.40 7.66
C GLN A 656 32.92 15.45 6.31
N SER A 657 32.60 14.29 5.69
CA SER A 657 31.81 14.29 4.44
C SER A 657 30.43 14.91 4.66
N LEU A 658 29.72 14.55 5.74
CA LEU A 658 28.42 15.13 6.10
C LEU A 658 28.42 16.67 6.32
N GLN A 659 29.59 17.30 6.45
CA GLN A 659 29.73 18.74 6.74
C GLN A 659 30.08 19.59 5.51
N ASP A 660 30.29 18.98 4.33
CA ASP A 660 30.55 19.72 3.08
C ASP A 660 29.25 19.95 2.27
N PRO A 661 28.72 21.19 2.18
CA PRO A 661 27.53 21.51 1.38
C PRO A 661 27.83 21.77 -0.11
N ALA A 662 29.10 21.82 -0.51
CA ALA A 662 29.52 22.00 -1.91
C ALA A 662 29.65 20.67 -2.65
N LEU A 663 29.97 19.58 -1.94
CA LEU A 663 30.03 18.23 -2.51
C LEU A 663 28.65 17.76 -2.99
N ILE A 664 28.54 17.44 -4.28
CA ILE A 664 27.35 16.86 -4.91
C ILE A 664 27.42 15.34 -4.73
N ARG A 665 26.47 14.78 -3.96
CA ARG A 665 26.32 13.34 -3.73
C ARG A 665 25.13 12.79 -4.50
N SER A 666 25.23 11.57 -5.01
CA SER A 666 24.11 10.88 -5.67
C SER A 666 22.99 10.55 -4.69
N MET A 667 23.35 10.13 -3.47
CA MET A 667 22.41 9.81 -2.39
C MET A 667 21.52 10.99 -1.96
N SER A 668 21.99 12.24 -2.14
CA SER A 668 21.18 13.43 -1.89
C SER A 668 19.89 13.43 -2.73
N GLY A 669 19.91 12.86 -3.93
CA GLY A 669 18.72 12.68 -4.77
C GLY A 669 17.71 11.72 -4.15
N SER A 670 18.14 10.56 -3.67
CA SER A 670 17.29 9.60 -2.95
C SER A 670 16.70 10.18 -1.66
N VAL A 671 17.51 10.92 -0.89
CA VAL A 671 17.07 11.56 0.36
C VAL A 671 16.08 12.70 0.08
N ALA A 672 16.29 13.47 -1.00
CA ALA A 672 15.32 14.48 -1.45
C ALA A 672 13.99 13.84 -1.90
N LEU A 673 14.04 12.73 -2.65
CA LEU A 673 12.85 12.00 -3.09
C LEU A 673 12.04 11.47 -1.90
N LEU A 674 12.70 10.88 -0.89
CA LEU A 674 12.06 10.39 0.33
C LEU A 674 11.35 11.52 1.10
N LYS A 675 12.00 12.68 1.24
CA LYS A 675 11.40 13.87 1.88
C LYS A 675 10.14 14.34 1.14
N LEU A 676 10.16 14.33 -0.20
CA LEU A 676 9.01 14.70 -1.02
C LEU A 676 7.85 13.69 -0.92
N HIS A 677 8.15 12.39 -0.93
CA HIS A 677 7.14 11.34 -0.76
C HIS A 677 6.48 11.34 0.63
N ASN A 678 7.19 11.78 1.68
CA ASN A 678 6.57 11.99 3.00
C ASN A 678 5.55 13.15 2.99
N ILE A 679 5.77 14.20 2.20
CA ILE A 679 4.79 15.27 1.98
C ILE A 679 3.59 14.74 1.17
N LEU A 680 3.83 13.88 0.17
CA LEU A 680 2.76 13.24 -0.61
C LEU A 680 1.86 12.35 0.27
N ASP A 681 2.41 11.53 1.16
CA ASP A 681 1.61 10.73 2.10
C ASP A 681 0.69 11.60 2.98
N ARG A 682 1.19 12.77 3.42
CA ARG A 682 0.38 13.75 4.14
C ARG A 682 -0.73 14.34 3.25
N ILE A 683 -0.42 14.77 2.02
CA ILE A 683 -1.42 15.24 1.05
C ILE A 683 -2.54 14.19 0.85
N VAL A 684 -2.17 12.93 0.64
CA VAL A 684 -3.12 11.82 0.48
C VAL A 684 -3.92 11.55 1.77
N ARG A 685 -3.34 11.74 2.96
CA ARG A 685 -4.07 11.61 4.23
C ARG A 685 -5.06 12.74 4.48
N GLU A 686 -4.63 13.99 4.35
CA GLU A 686 -5.44 15.14 4.77
C GLU A 686 -6.50 15.54 3.71
N LEU A 687 -6.23 15.34 2.41
CA LEU A 687 -7.08 15.81 1.31
C LEU A 687 -7.85 14.70 0.57
N TYR A 688 -7.46 13.43 0.77
CA TYR A 688 -8.15 12.26 0.20
C TYR A 688 -8.58 11.23 1.28
N PRO A 689 -9.21 11.65 2.39
CA PRO A 689 -9.55 10.76 3.51
C PRO A 689 -10.67 9.77 3.16
N SER A 690 -10.41 8.47 3.33
CA SER A 690 -11.34 7.37 2.98
C SER A 690 -12.66 7.32 3.77
N GLY A 691 -12.85 8.22 4.75
CA GLY A 691 -13.99 8.22 5.68
C GLY A 691 -14.56 9.60 6.00
N GLY A 692 -14.38 10.60 5.13
CA GLY A 692 -14.82 11.99 5.36
C GLY A 692 -16.33 12.17 5.61
N VAL A 693 -16.68 13.23 6.35
CA VAL A 693 -18.08 13.60 6.65
C VAL A 693 -18.83 13.89 5.35
N ARG A 694 -19.94 13.17 5.15
CA ARG A 694 -20.64 13.10 3.86
C ARG A 694 -21.60 14.27 3.67
N ARG A 695 -21.28 15.19 2.75
CA ARG A 695 -22.28 16.07 2.13
C ARG A 695 -22.45 15.69 0.65
N LYS A 696 -23.71 15.60 0.21
CA LYS A 696 -24.08 15.30 -1.18
C LYS A 696 -24.50 16.61 -1.85
N THR A 697 -23.81 17.00 -2.91
CA THR A 697 -24.13 18.23 -3.64
C THR A 697 -25.27 18.00 -4.65
N ASN A 698 -25.86 19.08 -5.17
CA ASN A 698 -26.93 18.99 -6.16
C ASN A 698 -26.49 18.37 -7.50
N SER A 699 -25.17 18.34 -7.80
CA SER A 699 -24.63 17.64 -8.98
C SER A 699 -24.49 16.13 -8.78
N GLY A 700 -24.78 15.61 -7.59
CA GLY A 700 -24.51 14.22 -7.21
C GLY A 700 -23.06 13.96 -6.79
N SER A 701 -22.13 14.88 -7.08
CA SER A 701 -20.75 14.80 -6.58
C SER A 701 -20.69 14.93 -5.05
N MET A 702 -19.74 14.21 -4.45
CA MET A 702 -19.52 14.18 -3.01
C MET A 702 -18.47 15.23 -2.62
N SER A 703 -18.62 15.83 -1.44
CA SER A 703 -17.68 16.85 -0.97
C SER A 703 -17.41 16.78 0.53
N HIS A 704 -16.28 17.37 0.91
CA HIS A 704 -15.92 17.66 2.30
C HIS A 704 -15.27 19.06 2.39
N LEU A 705 -15.27 19.64 3.59
CA LEU A 705 -14.70 20.96 3.83
C LEU A 705 -13.23 20.83 4.25
N VAL A 706 -12.35 21.57 3.58
CA VAL A 706 -10.92 21.67 3.89
C VAL A 706 -10.62 23.10 4.35
N SER A 707 -9.86 23.25 5.43
CA SER A 707 -9.41 24.56 5.88
C SER A 707 -8.28 25.08 4.99
N ASN A 708 -8.29 26.39 4.71
CA ASN A 708 -7.23 27.02 3.92
C ASN A 708 -5.84 26.82 4.58
N GLU A 709 -5.81 26.75 5.92
CA GLU A 709 -4.63 26.50 6.75
C GLU A 709 -3.89 25.19 6.43
N ILE A 710 -4.61 24.07 6.20
CA ILE A 710 -3.99 22.78 5.86
C ILE A 710 -3.29 22.87 4.51
N VAL A 711 -3.93 23.51 3.52
CA VAL A 711 -3.34 23.71 2.19
C VAL A 711 -2.10 24.60 2.28
N THR A 712 -2.17 25.72 3.00
CA THR A 712 -1.03 26.64 3.21
C THR A 712 0.16 25.95 3.89
N GLN A 713 -0.06 25.12 4.91
CA GLN A 713 1.03 24.35 5.54
C GLN A 713 1.72 23.38 4.56
N LEU A 714 0.97 22.80 3.63
CA LEU A 714 1.50 21.91 2.59
C LEU A 714 2.23 22.70 1.49
N GLU A 715 1.76 23.91 1.14
CA GLU A 715 2.49 24.86 0.29
C GLU A 715 3.84 25.26 0.93
N GLU A 716 3.85 25.56 2.23
CA GLU A 716 5.07 25.89 3.00
C GLU A 716 6.05 24.71 3.07
N GLU A 717 5.58 23.48 3.27
CA GLU A 717 6.44 22.29 3.33
C GLU A 717 7.04 21.94 1.96
N LEU A 718 6.30 22.12 0.86
CA LEU A 718 6.82 22.00 -0.50
C LEU A 718 7.86 23.10 -0.81
N GLN A 719 7.62 24.34 -0.40
CA GLN A 719 8.57 25.43 -0.63
C GLN A 719 9.83 25.31 0.26
N LYS A 720 9.69 24.75 1.46
CA LYS A 720 10.83 24.36 2.31
C LYS A 720 11.64 23.22 1.68
N TRP A 721 10.98 22.24 1.08
CA TRP A 721 11.66 21.18 0.32
C TRP A 721 12.46 21.77 -0.85
N SER A 722 11.83 22.58 -1.71
CA SER A 722 12.43 23.11 -2.94
C SER A 722 13.66 24.01 -2.67
N THR A 723 13.61 24.78 -1.58
CA THR A 723 14.74 25.62 -1.13
C THR A 723 15.88 24.81 -0.49
N SER A 724 15.57 23.67 0.12
CA SER A 724 16.53 22.79 0.82
C SER A 724 17.35 21.84 -0.07
N LEU A 725 17.02 21.70 -1.36
CA LEU A 725 17.74 20.84 -2.30
C LEU A 725 19.24 21.21 -2.39
N PRO A 726 20.18 20.25 -2.45
CA PRO A 726 21.60 20.55 -2.72
C PRO A 726 21.84 21.12 -4.12
N LEU A 727 22.99 21.78 -4.32
CA LEU A 727 23.30 22.56 -5.52
C LEU A 727 23.21 21.76 -6.84
N GLY A 728 23.56 20.47 -6.82
CA GLY A 728 23.42 19.58 -7.99
C GLY A 728 21.98 19.37 -8.46
N TYR A 729 20.99 19.56 -7.58
CA TYR A 729 19.58 19.27 -7.83
C TYR A 729 18.69 20.53 -7.89
N LYS A 730 19.24 21.73 -7.67
CA LYS A 730 18.48 22.99 -7.87
C LYS A 730 18.28 23.26 -9.37
N ARG A 731 17.19 23.96 -9.73
CA ARG A 731 17.02 24.52 -11.09
C ARG A 731 18.14 25.53 -11.34
N GLY A 732 18.88 25.36 -12.43
CA GLY A 732 20.05 26.17 -12.78
C GLY A 732 20.63 25.74 -14.13
N THR A 733 21.55 26.54 -14.67
CA THR A 733 22.14 26.35 -16.01
C THR A 733 23.33 25.39 -16.04
N SER A 734 23.93 25.07 -14.89
CA SER A 734 24.98 24.05 -14.78
C SER A 734 24.43 22.68 -15.20
N ARG A 735 25.12 22.02 -16.13
CA ARG A 735 24.87 20.63 -16.51
C ARG A 735 25.88 19.72 -15.80
N TYR A 736 25.37 18.72 -15.08
CA TYR A 736 26.17 17.69 -14.43
C TYR A 736 26.18 16.40 -15.28
N ALA A 737 26.66 15.28 -14.71
CA ALA A 737 26.64 13.98 -15.37
C ALA A 737 25.20 13.57 -15.78
N PRO A 738 25.01 12.82 -16.88
CA PRO A 738 23.67 12.51 -17.41
C PRO A 738 22.71 11.87 -16.40
N HIS A 739 23.19 10.98 -15.53
CA HIS A 739 22.36 10.38 -14.47
C HIS A 739 21.94 11.39 -13.39
N LEU A 740 22.77 12.40 -13.07
CA LEU A 740 22.41 13.48 -12.12
C LEU A 740 21.40 14.44 -12.75
N GLU A 741 21.57 14.79 -14.02
CA GLU A 741 20.59 15.61 -14.76
C GLU A 741 19.24 14.89 -14.87
N LYS A 742 19.25 13.59 -15.18
CA LYS A 742 18.08 12.70 -15.19
C LYS A 742 17.40 12.65 -13.82
N ALA A 743 18.16 12.46 -12.74
CA ALA A 743 17.65 12.51 -11.37
C ALA A 743 17.05 13.88 -11.00
N LYS A 744 17.68 14.99 -11.43
CA LYS A 744 17.16 16.36 -11.27
C LYS A 744 15.82 16.53 -12.00
N TYR A 745 15.71 16.08 -13.25
CA TYR A 745 14.44 16.09 -14.00
C TYR A 745 13.35 15.27 -13.30
N GLU A 746 13.65 14.04 -12.85
CA GLU A 746 12.68 13.20 -12.12
C GLU A 746 12.23 13.83 -10.80
N LEU A 747 13.13 14.45 -10.03
CA LEU A 747 12.78 15.16 -8.78
C LEU A 747 11.85 16.36 -9.04
N TRP A 748 12.13 17.19 -10.05
CA TRP A 748 11.31 18.36 -10.33
C TRP A 748 9.97 18.02 -11.02
N MET A 749 9.89 16.93 -11.77
CA MET A 749 8.60 16.38 -12.24
C MET A 749 7.80 15.77 -11.08
N THR A 750 8.44 15.06 -10.16
CA THR A 750 7.77 14.53 -8.96
C THR A 750 7.25 15.67 -8.09
N TYR A 751 8.00 16.77 -7.95
CA TYR A 751 7.54 17.98 -7.25
C TYR A 751 6.28 18.57 -7.90
N ALA A 752 6.29 18.73 -9.22
CA ALA A 752 5.12 19.20 -9.97
C ALA A 752 3.91 18.24 -9.82
N HIS A 753 4.14 16.93 -9.80
CA HIS A 753 3.10 15.93 -9.58
C HIS A 753 2.49 16.01 -8.17
N VAL A 754 3.31 16.23 -7.14
CA VAL A 754 2.81 16.43 -5.77
C VAL A 754 2.03 17.75 -5.65
N GLN A 755 2.44 18.81 -6.37
CA GLN A 755 1.65 20.04 -6.49
C GLN A 755 0.30 19.81 -7.20
N ILE A 756 0.26 19.01 -8.28
CA ILE A 756 -1.01 18.63 -8.92
C ILE A 756 -1.92 17.96 -7.88
N LEU A 757 -1.45 16.93 -7.16
CA LEU A 757 -2.26 16.22 -6.17
C LEU A 757 -2.67 17.09 -4.96
N LEU A 758 -1.88 18.10 -4.59
CA LEU A 758 -2.28 19.11 -3.59
C LEU A 758 -3.48 19.97 -4.06
N TYR A 759 -3.50 20.38 -5.33
CA TYR A 759 -4.46 21.36 -5.83
C TYR A 759 -5.66 20.76 -6.60
N ARG A 760 -5.54 19.53 -7.12
CA ARG A 760 -6.53 18.83 -7.95
C ARG A 760 -7.95 18.75 -7.35
N PRO A 761 -8.18 18.62 -6.02
CA PRO A 761 -9.54 18.66 -5.47
C PRO A 761 -10.30 19.95 -5.83
N PHE A 762 -9.60 21.09 -5.91
CA PHE A 762 -10.14 22.43 -6.09
C PHE A 762 -10.38 22.83 -7.56
N LEU A 763 -10.05 21.97 -8.55
CA LEU A 763 -10.15 22.30 -9.99
C LEU A 763 -11.54 22.78 -10.44
N HIS A 764 -12.62 22.40 -9.75
CA HIS A 764 -13.98 22.82 -10.05
C HIS A 764 -14.18 24.34 -9.94
N TYR A 765 -13.45 25.01 -9.04
CA TYR A 765 -13.47 26.48 -8.91
C TYR A 765 -12.96 27.22 -10.16
N PHE A 766 -12.32 26.54 -11.12
CA PHE A 766 -11.95 27.11 -12.43
C PHE A 766 -13.12 27.08 -13.45
N VAL A 767 -14.13 26.24 -13.22
CA VAL A 767 -15.27 25.98 -14.12
C VAL A 767 -16.50 26.76 -13.66
N ASP A 768 -16.79 26.73 -12.35
CA ASP A 768 -18.03 27.26 -11.77
C ASP A 768 -18.03 28.80 -11.62
N SER A 769 -16.88 29.46 -11.80
CA SER A 769 -16.59 30.86 -11.45
C SER A 769 -17.27 31.95 -12.30
N THR A 770 -18.42 31.65 -12.91
CA THR A 770 -19.17 32.57 -13.79
C THR A 770 -20.64 32.81 -13.41
N GLU A 771 -21.20 32.10 -12.42
CA GLU A 771 -22.65 32.13 -12.15
C GLU A 771 -23.05 32.92 -10.88
N GLY A 772 -23.11 34.25 -11.04
CA GLY A 772 -24.03 35.16 -10.33
C GLY A 772 -23.78 35.47 -8.85
N ASN A 773 -23.49 34.48 -8.01
CA ASN A 773 -23.39 34.63 -6.55
C ASN A 773 -22.00 35.09 -6.10
N GLY A 774 -21.69 36.36 -6.34
CA GLY A 774 -20.51 37.00 -5.79
C GLY A 774 -20.49 37.02 -4.25
N HIS A 775 -19.29 36.78 -3.70
CA HIS A 775 -18.73 37.29 -2.41
C HIS A 775 -18.09 36.27 -1.45
N ALA A 776 -18.25 34.95 -1.64
CA ALA A 776 -17.63 33.95 -0.75
C ALA A 776 -16.33 33.29 -1.29
N GLU A 777 -16.27 32.90 -2.56
CA GLU A 777 -15.41 31.76 -2.98
C GLU A 777 -14.05 32.12 -3.60
N HIS A 778 -13.73 33.41 -3.77
CA HIS A 778 -12.52 33.86 -4.50
C HIS A 778 -11.19 33.32 -3.93
N GLY A 779 -11.17 32.85 -2.68
CA GLY A 779 -9.96 32.35 -2.01
C GLY A 779 -9.44 30.98 -2.51
N PHE A 780 -10.25 30.20 -3.23
CA PHE A 780 -9.86 28.83 -3.66
C PHE A 780 -9.57 28.70 -5.17
N HIS A 781 -10.01 29.65 -5.99
CA HIS A 781 -9.64 29.73 -7.43
C HIS A 781 -8.11 29.77 -7.64
N LYS A 782 -7.34 30.35 -6.71
CA LYS A 782 -5.86 30.35 -6.76
C LYS A 782 -5.27 28.94 -6.88
N TYR A 783 -5.85 27.97 -6.17
CA TYR A 783 -5.40 26.58 -6.18
C TYR A 783 -5.77 25.90 -7.51
N ALA A 784 -6.96 26.19 -8.04
CA ALA A 784 -7.38 25.66 -9.33
C ALA A 784 -6.44 26.12 -10.47
N SER A 785 -6.01 27.39 -10.47
CA SER A 785 -4.94 27.87 -11.37
C SER A 785 -3.62 27.16 -11.11
N ALA A 786 -3.17 27.08 -9.84
CA ALA A 786 -1.90 26.45 -9.50
C ALA A 786 -1.83 24.95 -9.90
N CYS A 787 -2.96 24.26 -9.95
CA CYS A 787 -3.06 22.90 -10.51
C CYS A 787 -2.78 22.85 -12.01
N VAL A 788 -3.35 23.80 -12.78
CA VAL A 788 -3.09 23.97 -14.21
C VAL A 788 -1.63 24.33 -14.45
N ASP A 789 -1.11 25.32 -13.73
CA ASP A 789 0.27 25.77 -13.86
C ASP A 789 1.29 24.67 -13.50
N ALA A 790 1.03 23.88 -12.46
CA ALA A 790 1.82 22.70 -12.10
C ALA A 790 1.77 21.62 -13.21
N SER A 791 0.59 21.38 -13.80
CA SER A 791 0.41 20.43 -14.91
C SER A 791 1.21 20.83 -16.15
N ARG A 792 1.19 22.11 -16.50
CA ARG A 792 1.94 22.66 -17.65
C ARG A 792 3.44 22.61 -17.41
N ASN A 793 3.91 23.03 -16.23
CA ASN A 793 5.31 22.90 -15.81
C ASN A 793 5.81 21.44 -15.83
N LEU A 794 4.97 20.45 -15.51
CA LEU A 794 5.33 19.02 -15.62
C LEU A 794 5.53 18.58 -17.08
N ILE A 795 4.62 18.98 -17.96
CA ILE A 795 4.68 18.66 -19.39
C ILE A 795 5.93 19.30 -20.03
N HIS A 796 6.20 20.59 -19.74
CA HIS A 796 7.40 21.26 -20.25
C HIS A 796 8.70 20.69 -19.68
N LEU A 797 8.77 20.29 -18.40
CA LEU A 797 9.93 19.56 -17.86
C LEU A 797 10.20 18.24 -18.61
N THR A 798 9.15 17.57 -19.08
CA THR A 798 9.28 16.34 -19.87
C THR A 798 9.80 16.64 -21.28
N GLU A 799 9.31 17.71 -21.90
CA GLU A 799 9.76 18.21 -23.20
C GLU A 799 11.21 18.73 -23.17
N ASP A 800 11.61 19.38 -22.06
CA ASP A 800 12.99 19.77 -21.77
C ASP A 800 13.91 18.55 -21.67
N MET A 801 13.52 17.54 -20.88
CA MET A 801 14.26 16.28 -20.72
C MET A 801 14.39 15.51 -22.05
N HIS A 802 13.38 15.58 -22.91
CA HIS A 802 13.43 14.99 -24.25
C HIS A 802 14.38 15.75 -25.18
N ARG A 803 14.31 17.09 -25.19
CA ARG A 803 15.21 17.97 -25.97
C ARG A 803 16.67 17.83 -25.56
N ASP A 804 16.94 17.56 -24.28
CA ASP A 804 18.29 17.27 -23.76
C ASP A 804 18.75 15.81 -24.01
N GLY A 805 17.95 14.98 -24.69
CA GLY A 805 18.31 13.60 -25.05
C GLY A 805 18.25 12.60 -23.90
N LEU A 806 17.66 12.98 -22.75
CA LEU A 806 17.63 12.16 -21.53
C LEU A 806 16.34 11.34 -21.38
N LEU A 807 15.27 11.68 -22.12
CA LEU A 807 14.00 10.94 -22.09
C LEU A 807 14.04 9.69 -23.00
N TYR A 808 14.63 8.61 -22.48
CA TYR A 808 14.65 7.27 -23.12
C TYR A 808 14.52 6.15 -22.08
N GLY A 809 14.11 4.96 -22.51
CA GLY A 809 13.88 3.82 -21.63
C GLY A 809 12.50 3.82 -20.97
N ALA A 810 12.20 2.76 -20.21
CA ALA A 810 10.86 2.45 -19.72
C ALA A 810 10.45 3.24 -18.46
N HIS A 811 10.46 4.57 -18.52
CA HIS A 811 10.12 5.47 -17.41
C HIS A 811 8.63 5.45 -17.01
N TRP A 812 8.21 4.40 -16.31
CA TRP A 812 6.82 4.24 -15.83
C TRP A 812 6.33 5.44 -15.03
N ARG A 813 7.14 5.98 -14.10
CA ARG A 813 6.74 7.12 -13.25
C ARG A 813 6.55 8.40 -14.06
N ILE A 814 7.42 8.69 -15.02
CA ILE A 814 7.30 9.88 -15.89
C ILE A 814 6.04 9.75 -16.76
N ALA A 815 5.83 8.59 -17.37
CA ALA A 815 4.63 8.33 -18.17
C ALA A 815 3.34 8.50 -17.35
N TYR A 816 3.30 7.98 -16.13
CA TYR A 816 2.17 8.19 -15.22
C TYR A 816 1.96 9.69 -14.90
N MET A 817 3.00 10.38 -14.44
CA MET A 817 2.92 11.81 -14.07
C MET A 817 2.45 12.70 -15.23
N VAL A 818 2.90 12.43 -16.46
CA VAL A 818 2.46 13.13 -17.68
C VAL A 818 0.99 12.83 -18.00
N CYS A 819 0.52 11.60 -17.74
CA CYS A 819 -0.89 11.25 -17.87
C CYS A 819 -1.73 12.00 -16.82
N THR A 820 -1.37 11.97 -15.53
CA THR A 820 -2.06 12.68 -14.45
C THR A 820 -2.16 14.19 -14.70
N ALA A 821 -1.10 14.81 -15.22
CA ALA A 821 -1.10 16.21 -15.68
C ALA A 821 -2.09 16.42 -16.85
N GLY A 822 -2.03 15.57 -17.88
CA GLY A 822 -2.97 15.62 -19.02
C GLY A 822 -4.43 15.47 -18.60
N LEU A 823 -4.74 14.53 -17.70
CA LEU A 823 -6.10 14.35 -17.17
C LEU A 823 -6.60 15.57 -16.40
N SER A 824 -5.71 16.21 -15.64
CA SER A 824 -6.02 17.45 -14.91
C SER A 824 -6.28 18.63 -15.86
N LEU A 825 -5.59 18.69 -17.01
CA LEU A 825 -5.89 19.66 -18.07
C LEU A 825 -7.18 19.34 -18.84
N ILE A 826 -7.52 18.05 -19.06
CA ILE A 826 -8.78 17.66 -19.73
C ILE A 826 -10.00 18.15 -18.94
N TYR A 827 -9.99 18.04 -17.61
CA TYR A 827 -11.07 18.57 -16.75
C TYR A 827 -11.34 20.06 -17.06
N VAL A 828 -10.28 20.86 -17.19
CA VAL A 828 -10.38 22.28 -17.51
C VAL A 828 -10.76 22.53 -18.96
N VAL A 829 -10.26 21.75 -19.93
CA VAL A 829 -10.62 21.89 -21.36
C VAL A 829 -12.08 21.54 -21.64
N VAL A 830 -12.67 20.57 -20.91
CA VAL A 830 -14.09 20.21 -21.04
C VAL A 830 -14.99 21.23 -20.32
N GLY A 831 -14.60 21.70 -19.12
CA GLY A 831 -15.42 22.64 -18.34
C GLY A 831 -15.27 24.13 -18.70
N SER A 832 -14.17 24.56 -19.33
CA SER A 832 -13.92 26.00 -19.53
C SER A 832 -14.82 26.62 -20.60
N LYS A 833 -15.58 27.63 -20.20
CA LYS A 833 -16.35 28.52 -21.09
C LYS A 833 -15.45 29.48 -21.89
N ASN A 834 -14.11 29.48 -21.70
CA ASN A 834 -13.16 30.36 -22.40
C ASN A 834 -12.43 29.61 -23.54
N PRO A 835 -12.64 29.99 -24.82
CA PRO A 835 -12.06 29.28 -25.97
C PRO A 835 -10.54 29.42 -26.09
N ASP A 836 -9.95 30.53 -25.62
CA ASP A 836 -8.50 30.76 -25.74
C ASP A 836 -7.73 29.99 -24.66
N THR A 837 -8.27 29.92 -23.44
CA THR A 837 -7.78 29.00 -22.41
C THR A 837 -7.85 27.55 -22.89
N ALA A 838 -8.99 27.12 -23.44
CA ALA A 838 -9.14 25.78 -23.99
C ALA A 838 -8.15 25.50 -25.14
N ARG A 839 -7.91 26.45 -26.06
CA ARG A 839 -6.95 26.30 -27.16
C ARG A 839 -5.52 26.13 -26.67
N ASN A 840 -5.09 26.92 -25.69
CA ASN A 840 -3.74 26.82 -25.13
C ASN A 840 -3.54 25.46 -24.43
N LEU A 841 -4.49 25.02 -23.60
CA LEU A 841 -4.39 23.73 -22.93
C LEU A 841 -4.53 22.54 -23.89
N LYS A 842 -5.23 22.66 -25.04
CA LYS A 842 -5.18 21.67 -26.13
C LYS A 842 -3.75 21.49 -26.68
N MET A 843 -2.93 22.55 -26.76
CA MET A 843 -1.54 22.44 -27.20
C MET A 843 -0.70 21.66 -26.19
N ASP A 844 -0.80 22.00 -24.91
CA ASP A 844 -0.09 21.30 -23.83
C ASP A 844 -0.49 19.80 -23.76
N LEU A 845 -1.78 19.49 -23.96
CA LEU A 845 -2.28 18.11 -24.10
C LEU A 845 -1.69 17.36 -25.30
N ASN A 846 -1.45 18.05 -26.41
CA ASN A 846 -0.80 17.44 -27.58
C ASN A 846 0.69 17.19 -27.33
N THR A 847 1.39 18.06 -26.61
CA THR A 847 2.76 17.77 -26.13
C THR A 847 2.78 16.62 -25.13
N ALA A 848 1.85 16.54 -24.17
CA ALA A 848 1.75 15.40 -23.25
C ALA A 848 1.58 14.07 -24.00
N LYS A 849 0.68 13.99 -24.98
CA LYS A 849 0.53 12.80 -25.85
C LYS A 849 1.79 12.47 -26.63
N ARG A 850 2.53 13.49 -27.10
CA ARG A 850 3.80 13.35 -27.84
C ARG A 850 4.91 12.76 -26.95
N MET A 851 5.06 13.27 -25.73
CA MET A 851 6.04 12.75 -24.77
C MET A 851 5.73 11.31 -24.36
N LEU A 852 4.43 10.97 -24.21
CA LEU A 852 4.01 9.57 -24.03
C LEU A 852 4.36 8.70 -25.25
N MET A 853 4.18 9.19 -26.49
CA MET A 853 4.57 8.47 -27.72
C MET A 853 6.05 8.06 -27.70
N CYS A 854 6.95 8.98 -27.33
CA CYS A 854 8.39 8.74 -27.25
C CYS A 854 8.78 7.57 -26.32
N LEU A 855 7.96 7.27 -25.30
CA LEU A 855 8.19 6.19 -24.34
C LEU A 855 7.54 4.84 -24.75
N THR A 856 6.63 4.83 -25.74
CA THR A 856 5.92 3.62 -26.19
C THR A 856 6.74 2.52 -26.86
N PRO A 857 7.96 2.76 -27.41
CA PRO A 857 8.85 1.68 -27.84
C PRO A 857 9.38 0.85 -26.67
N TYR A 858 9.73 1.52 -25.56
CA TYR A 858 10.35 0.91 -24.39
C TYR A 858 9.31 0.21 -23.48
N SER A 859 8.17 0.87 -23.22
CA SER A 859 7.20 0.45 -22.20
C SER A 859 5.77 0.23 -22.72
N SER A 860 5.19 -0.90 -22.35
CA SER A 860 3.76 -1.22 -22.54
C SER A 860 2.84 -0.33 -21.69
N HIS A 861 3.28 0.08 -20.50
CA HIS A 861 2.56 1.02 -19.64
C HIS A 861 2.46 2.41 -20.29
N SER A 862 3.57 2.92 -20.83
CA SER A 862 3.57 4.18 -21.60
C SER A 862 2.64 4.12 -22.81
N ARG A 863 2.55 2.96 -23.48
CA ARG A 863 1.63 2.74 -24.60
C ARG A 863 0.16 2.76 -24.16
N ARG A 864 -0.19 2.12 -23.04
CA ARG A 864 -1.54 2.19 -22.45
C ARG A 864 -1.93 3.63 -22.12
N LEU A 865 -1.07 4.36 -21.42
CA LEU A 865 -1.33 5.75 -21.05
C LEU A 865 -1.44 6.70 -22.26
N HIS A 866 -0.62 6.51 -23.30
CA HIS A 866 -0.78 7.24 -24.56
C HIS A 866 -2.16 6.96 -25.17
N VAL A 867 -2.56 5.69 -25.34
CA VAL A 867 -3.83 5.34 -25.97
C VAL A 867 -5.01 5.90 -25.16
N ALA A 868 -4.95 5.81 -23.83
CA ALA A 868 -5.96 6.41 -22.96
C ALA A 868 -6.10 7.94 -23.18
N LEU A 869 -4.98 8.68 -23.12
CA LEU A 869 -5.00 10.13 -23.30
C LEU A 869 -5.40 10.54 -24.74
N THR A 870 -5.07 9.73 -25.73
CA THR A 870 -5.50 9.92 -27.13
C THR A 870 -7.00 9.69 -27.31
N VAL A 871 -7.58 8.61 -26.78
CA VAL A 871 -9.03 8.36 -26.89
C VAL A 871 -9.85 9.40 -26.11
N LEU A 872 -9.42 9.78 -24.90
CA LEU A 872 -10.07 10.84 -24.11
C LEU A 872 -10.05 12.22 -24.81
N THR A 873 -9.09 12.47 -25.71
CA THR A 873 -8.97 13.74 -26.47
C THR A 873 -9.35 13.61 -27.96
N ALA A 874 -9.83 12.45 -28.41
CA ALA A 874 -10.03 12.12 -29.83
C ALA A 874 -11.09 12.97 -30.56
N THR A 875 -11.89 13.75 -29.83
CA THR A 875 -12.90 14.65 -30.38
C THR A 875 -12.49 16.13 -30.32
N PHE A 876 -11.46 16.48 -29.53
CA PHE A 876 -10.89 17.84 -29.52
C PHE A 876 -10.20 18.21 -30.83
N THR A 877 -9.86 17.23 -31.67
CA THR A 877 -9.31 17.42 -33.02
C THR A 877 -10.38 17.55 -34.10
N LYS A 878 -11.61 17.06 -33.86
CA LYS A 878 -12.73 17.15 -34.82
C LYS A 878 -13.40 18.53 -34.86
N SER A 879 -13.19 19.38 -33.84
CA SER A 879 -13.76 20.74 -33.82
C SER A 879 -13.09 21.71 -34.79
N ASP A 880 -11.86 21.43 -35.21
CA ASP A 880 -11.00 22.42 -35.88
C ASP A 880 -11.08 22.31 -37.42
N HIS A 881 -11.74 21.26 -37.94
CA HIS A 881 -12.01 21.01 -39.36
C HIS A 881 -13.46 20.49 -39.54
N GLY A 882 -14.46 21.37 -39.65
CA GLY A 882 -15.85 20.89 -39.81
C GLY A 882 -16.99 21.90 -39.96
N SER A 883 -16.77 23.21 -39.84
CA SER A 883 -17.83 24.23 -39.94
C SER A 883 -18.25 24.56 -41.40
N GLN A 884 -18.38 23.53 -42.26
CA GLN A 884 -18.88 23.70 -43.62
C GLN A 884 -19.44 22.40 -44.26
N SER A 885 -20.63 21.97 -43.83
CA SER A 885 -21.49 21.08 -44.62
C SER A 885 -22.96 21.38 -44.36
N GLN A 886 -23.77 21.45 -45.43
CA GLN A 886 -25.20 21.73 -45.35
C GLN A 886 -25.99 20.44 -45.10
N SER A 887 -27.12 20.54 -44.40
CA SER A 887 -28.06 19.43 -44.17
C SER A 887 -28.99 19.21 -45.37
N PRO A 888 -29.05 18.00 -45.94
CA PRO A 888 -30.18 17.53 -46.74
C PRO A 888 -31.28 16.95 -45.84
N ASN A 889 -32.50 16.83 -46.36
CA ASN A 889 -33.71 16.46 -45.62
C ASN A 889 -34.34 15.15 -46.15
N ASP A 890 -35.25 14.57 -45.37
CA ASP A 890 -36.38 13.70 -45.76
C ASP A 890 -36.21 12.19 -46.16
N THR A 891 -37.01 11.37 -45.45
CA THR A 891 -37.82 10.20 -45.89
C THR A 891 -37.26 8.78 -46.14
N ALA A 892 -37.61 7.87 -45.20
CA ALA A 892 -38.49 6.69 -45.38
C ALA A 892 -37.98 5.25 -45.74
N GLU A 893 -38.36 4.30 -44.86
CA GLU A 893 -38.90 2.92 -45.05
C GLU A 893 -38.06 1.69 -45.56
N ALA A 894 -37.80 0.78 -44.59
CA ALA A 894 -38.10 -0.68 -44.56
C ALA A 894 -37.54 -1.73 -45.57
N ALA A 895 -36.56 -2.56 -45.10
CA ALA A 895 -36.58 -4.04 -44.86
C ALA A 895 -37.13 -5.09 -45.89
N PRO A 896 -36.78 -6.42 -45.85
CA PRO A 896 -35.66 -7.18 -45.21
C PRO A 896 -35.00 -8.34 -46.06
N ASP A 897 -34.10 -9.12 -45.41
CA ASP A 897 -33.70 -10.56 -45.59
C ASP A 897 -32.88 -11.15 -46.79
N LYS A 898 -31.61 -11.56 -46.48
CA LYS A 898 -31.00 -12.95 -46.44
C LYS A 898 -31.20 -14.02 -47.54
N PRO A 899 -30.37 -15.12 -47.64
CA PRO A 899 -28.92 -15.32 -47.36
C PRO A 899 -28.16 -16.32 -48.34
N HIS A 900 -26.93 -16.75 -47.97
CA HIS A 900 -26.02 -17.84 -48.50
C HIS A 900 -25.05 -17.53 -49.68
N GLU A 901 -23.70 -17.52 -49.56
CA GLU A 901 -22.67 -18.57 -49.27
C GLU A 901 -22.21 -19.43 -50.51
N PRO A 902 -21.05 -20.13 -50.54
CA PRO A 902 -19.76 -19.63 -51.10
C PRO A 902 -19.10 -20.55 -52.18
N TYR A 903 -17.91 -20.19 -52.73
CA TYR A 903 -16.80 -21.16 -53.03
C TYR A 903 -15.43 -20.55 -53.46
N THR A 904 -14.33 -21.16 -52.96
CA THR A 904 -12.94 -21.34 -53.50
C THR A 904 -12.12 -20.26 -54.25
N GLY A 905 -10.81 -20.18 -53.92
CA GLY A 905 -9.71 -19.68 -54.79
C GLY A 905 -9.15 -20.77 -55.75
N PRO A 906 -7.82 -20.89 -56.07
CA PRO A 906 -6.63 -20.20 -55.49
C PRO A 906 -5.48 -19.80 -56.48
N THR A 907 -4.40 -19.17 -55.96
CA THR A 907 -3.02 -19.04 -56.56
C THR A 907 -2.88 -18.25 -57.90
N THR A 908 -1.72 -17.73 -58.35
CA THR A 908 -0.27 -18.11 -58.18
C THR A 908 0.72 -16.91 -58.32
N ARG A 909 2.01 -17.17 -58.05
CA ARG A 909 3.24 -16.32 -58.05
C ARG A 909 3.64 -15.51 -59.31
N GLN A 910 4.62 -14.61 -59.09
CA GLN A 910 5.70 -14.10 -59.99
C GLN A 910 5.33 -13.08 -61.09
N ALA A 911 6.24 -12.26 -61.64
CA ALA A 911 7.48 -11.59 -61.16
C ALA A 911 8.06 -10.66 -62.27
N TYR A 912 8.87 -9.66 -61.91
CA TYR A 912 9.46 -8.63 -62.81
C TYR A 912 8.43 -7.70 -63.49
N GLY A 913 8.75 -6.49 -63.97
CA GLY A 913 9.97 -5.68 -63.82
C GLY A 913 9.99 -4.47 -64.77
N ALA A 914 10.91 -3.53 -64.52
CA ALA A 914 11.24 -2.33 -65.33
C ALA A 914 10.20 -1.18 -65.45
N SER A 915 10.68 0.05 -65.29
CA SER A 915 10.02 1.30 -65.73
C SER A 915 10.42 1.61 -67.19
N PRO A 916 9.74 2.55 -67.87
CA PRO A 916 10.44 3.83 -68.12
C PRO A 916 9.60 5.11 -68.12
N GLN A 917 10.35 6.22 -68.04
CA GLN A 917 10.17 7.59 -68.58
C GLN A 917 9.05 7.83 -69.62
N GLY A 918 8.46 9.03 -69.78
CA GLY A 918 8.75 10.35 -69.18
C GLY A 918 8.20 11.51 -70.05
N ASN A 919 8.69 12.76 -69.85
CA ASN A 919 8.31 14.03 -70.53
C ASN A 919 6.91 14.60 -70.16
N GLN A 920 6.61 15.92 -70.16
CA GLN A 920 7.35 17.22 -70.27
C GLN A 920 6.41 18.34 -69.68
N LYS A 921 6.75 19.61 -69.37
CA LYS A 921 7.78 20.55 -69.87
C LYS A 921 7.93 21.78 -68.91
N TYR A 922 9.14 22.35 -68.82
CA TYR A 922 9.56 23.79 -68.71
C TYR A 922 8.58 24.92 -68.26
N ASN A 923 8.99 26.00 -67.56
CA ASN A 923 10.25 26.79 -67.62
C ASN A 923 10.73 27.38 -66.26
N GLY A 924 12.04 27.69 -66.14
CA GLY A 924 12.67 28.61 -65.15
C GLY A 924 13.15 29.92 -65.83
N PRO A 925 14.27 30.60 -65.44
CA PRO A 925 15.27 30.42 -64.34
C PRO A 925 15.06 31.45 -63.18
N GLY A 926 15.94 31.87 -62.24
CA GLY A 926 17.39 31.68 -61.92
C GLY A 926 18.25 32.95 -62.14
N ALA A 927 19.35 33.27 -61.43
CA ALA A 927 20.10 32.59 -60.34
C ALA A 927 21.15 33.52 -59.64
N GLY A 928 21.73 33.10 -58.50
CA GLY A 928 22.94 33.69 -57.83
C GLY A 928 22.68 34.74 -56.71
N GLU A 929 23.55 34.96 -55.70
CA GLU A 929 24.78 34.25 -55.23
C GLU A 929 25.12 34.50 -53.73
N VAL A 930 25.54 33.44 -53.02
CA VAL A 930 26.72 33.33 -52.10
C VAL A 930 26.91 34.26 -50.85
N VAL A 931 26.84 33.61 -49.66
CA VAL A 931 27.58 33.86 -48.37
C VAL A 931 27.18 35.04 -47.45
N ALA A 932 27.37 34.82 -46.13
CA ALA A 932 27.06 35.72 -45.02
C ALA A 932 28.26 35.94 -44.06
N PRO A 933 28.22 37.00 -43.24
CA PRO A 933 28.83 36.98 -41.90
C PRO A 933 27.91 37.53 -40.77
N SER A 934 28.28 37.25 -39.53
CA SER A 934 27.77 37.88 -38.28
C SER A 934 28.65 39.12 -37.91
N PRO A 935 28.45 39.89 -36.80
CA PRO A 935 27.49 39.76 -35.68
C PRO A 935 26.89 41.10 -35.11
N GLU A 936 26.28 41.02 -33.92
CA GLU A 936 26.17 42.03 -32.83
C GLU A 936 25.19 43.25 -32.83
N LEU A 937 24.53 43.40 -31.64
CA LEU A 937 24.16 44.59 -30.82
C LEU A 937 23.23 45.77 -31.28
N PHE A 938 22.10 45.88 -30.52
CA PHE A 938 21.51 47.07 -29.84
C PHE A 938 20.68 48.21 -30.53
N THR A 939 19.73 48.71 -29.70
CA THR A 939 19.10 50.06 -29.60
C THR A 939 17.99 50.58 -30.56
N ARG A 940 16.85 50.96 -29.91
CA ARG A 940 15.93 52.12 -30.14
C ARG A 940 15.23 52.29 -31.51
N GLY A 941 13.97 52.75 -31.60
CA GLY A 941 12.95 53.10 -30.59
C GLY A 941 12.05 54.29 -31.01
N VAL A 942 11.09 54.70 -30.14
CA VAL A 942 10.38 56.01 -30.12
C VAL A 942 9.31 56.23 -31.24
N GLU A 943 8.09 56.75 -31.00
CA GLU A 943 7.34 57.09 -29.76
C GLU A 943 5.88 56.49 -29.85
N THR A 944 4.71 57.07 -29.51
CA THR A 944 4.22 58.41 -29.10
C THR A 944 3.19 58.34 -27.95
N HIS A 945 2.89 59.48 -27.30
CA HIS A 945 1.84 59.65 -26.28
C HIS A 945 0.83 60.78 -26.66
N PRO A 946 -0.38 60.85 -26.05
CA PRO A 946 -0.65 61.15 -24.63
C PRO A 946 -1.55 60.05 -23.98
N SER A 947 -2.19 60.13 -22.80
CA SER A 947 -2.67 61.25 -21.94
C SER A 947 -2.69 60.88 -20.44
N GLN A 948 -3.22 61.78 -19.60
CA GLN A 948 -3.34 61.69 -18.13
C GLN A 948 -4.62 62.42 -17.64
N PRO A 949 -4.98 62.48 -16.33
CA PRO A 949 -4.28 62.03 -15.10
C PRO A 949 -5.09 60.93 -14.35
N ASN A 950 -4.99 60.59 -13.05
CA ASN A 950 -4.27 60.98 -11.81
C ASN A 950 -4.42 59.77 -10.81
N ARG A 951 -3.75 59.56 -9.67
CA ARG A 951 -2.57 60.08 -8.93
C ARG A 951 -2.19 58.99 -7.87
N VAL A 952 -1.21 59.24 -6.99
CA VAL A 952 -0.91 58.52 -5.71
C VAL A 952 -0.32 57.10 -5.85
N GLU A 953 0.82 56.77 -5.23
CA GLU A 953 2.06 57.52 -4.92
C GLU A 953 3.19 56.47 -4.63
N ALA A 954 4.36 56.85 -4.08
CA ALA A 954 5.48 55.91 -3.84
C ALA A 954 6.40 56.32 -2.66
N TYR A 955 7.56 55.64 -2.52
CA TYR A 955 8.67 55.78 -1.54
C TYR A 955 8.51 55.05 -0.18
N GLY A 956 9.58 54.65 0.53
CA GLY A 956 11.02 54.91 0.31
C GLY A 956 11.98 53.91 1.01
N MET A 957 13.26 54.28 1.21
CA MET A 957 14.37 53.38 1.63
C MET A 957 15.10 53.77 2.94
N ILE A 958 15.68 52.76 3.62
CA ILE A 958 16.98 52.70 4.35
C ILE A 958 17.38 53.89 5.26
N PRO A 959 17.59 53.66 6.58
CA PRO A 959 18.96 53.79 7.15
C PRO A 959 19.26 52.81 8.31
N ALA A 960 20.50 52.86 8.85
CA ALA A 960 20.97 52.05 9.98
C ALA A 960 21.58 52.88 11.12
N SER A 961 21.20 52.60 12.38
CA SER A 961 21.83 53.14 13.61
C SER A 961 21.41 52.38 14.89
N GLN A 962 22.33 52.24 15.85
CA GLN A 962 22.09 51.98 17.28
C GLN A 962 22.14 53.33 18.06
N PRO A 963 21.98 53.44 19.41
CA PRO A 963 21.70 52.46 20.50
C PRO A 963 20.48 52.94 21.36
N PRO A 964 20.32 52.72 22.71
CA PRO A 964 20.96 51.81 23.69
C PRO A 964 20.00 51.05 24.67
N LEU A 965 20.53 49.98 25.31
CA LEU A 965 20.14 49.40 26.63
C LEU A 965 18.70 48.80 26.78
N SER A 966 18.40 47.85 27.68
CA SER A 966 19.10 47.33 28.89
C SER A 966 18.74 45.87 29.26
N HIS A 967 19.70 45.11 29.83
CA HIS A 967 19.55 44.00 30.82
C HIS A 967 18.64 42.77 30.52
N LEU A 968 18.94 41.52 30.94
CA LEU A 968 19.86 40.95 31.96
C LEU A 968 20.46 39.59 31.55
N ASP A 969 21.57 39.25 32.21
CA ASP A 969 22.40 38.03 32.29
C ASP A 969 21.90 36.64 31.81
N SER A 970 22.86 35.88 31.26
CA SER A 970 22.99 34.42 31.46
C SER A 970 24.45 33.97 31.21
N THR A 971 25.04 33.23 32.15
CA THR A 971 26.45 32.77 32.10
C THR A 971 26.60 31.32 31.63
N PRO A 972 27.72 30.95 30.98
CA PRO A 972 27.96 29.58 30.51
C PRO A 972 28.53 28.66 31.59
N VAL A 973 28.26 27.35 31.48
CA VAL A 973 28.90 26.29 32.28
C VAL A 973 29.30 25.12 31.34
N PRO A 974 30.48 24.48 31.49
CA PRO A 974 31.04 23.60 30.45
C PRO A 974 30.73 22.11 30.63
N SER A 975 30.97 21.33 29.58
CA SER A 975 31.07 19.86 29.65
C SER A 975 32.29 19.42 30.46
N GLY A 976 32.17 18.31 31.20
CA GLY A 976 33.25 17.77 32.04
C GLY A 976 33.11 16.26 32.27
N TYR A 977 33.76 15.45 31.43
CA TYR A 977 34.08 14.06 31.75
C TYR A 977 35.41 14.02 32.53
N VAL A 978 35.44 13.26 33.63
CA VAL A 978 36.63 13.09 34.48
C VAL A 978 37.03 11.61 34.53
N VAL A 979 38.31 11.33 34.31
CA VAL A 979 38.89 9.98 34.30
C VAL A 979 39.50 9.66 35.67
N PRO A 980 39.21 8.51 36.31
CA PRO A 980 39.92 8.07 37.52
C PRO A 980 41.33 7.50 37.20
N PRO A 981 42.35 7.76 38.03
CA PRO A 981 43.73 7.34 37.76
C PRO A 981 44.06 5.89 38.20
N LEU A 982 45.13 5.33 37.63
CA LEU A 982 45.76 4.04 37.96
C LEU A 982 46.91 4.18 38.98
N GLN A 983 47.15 3.16 39.81
CA GLN A 983 48.43 2.65 40.40
C GLN A 983 48.16 1.79 41.68
N PRO A 984 49.10 0.99 42.24
CA PRO A 984 49.95 -0.01 41.57
C PRO A 984 50.18 -1.35 42.37
N GLY A 985 50.35 -2.48 41.68
CA GLY A 985 51.30 -3.55 42.03
C GLY A 985 50.97 -4.68 43.07
N ALA A 986 50.76 -5.90 42.55
CA ALA A 986 51.32 -7.23 42.96
C ALA A 986 51.22 -7.78 44.43
N PRO A 987 51.51 -9.07 44.73
CA PRO A 987 51.71 -10.26 43.88
C PRO A 987 50.91 -11.55 44.28
N GLY A 988 50.64 -12.42 43.29
CA GLY A 988 50.84 -13.89 43.36
C GLY A 988 49.97 -14.81 44.28
N THR A 989 49.32 -15.81 43.68
CA THR A 989 49.10 -17.16 44.26
C THR A 989 48.87 -18.21 43.15
N THR A 990 48.80 -19.51 43.48
CA THR A 990 49.19 -20.61 42.58
C THR A 990 48.25 -21.82 42.52
N MET A 991 48.20 -22.48 41.35
CA MET A 991 47.82 -23.90 41.12
C MET A 991 46.33 -24.28 41.34
N PRO A 992 45.85 -25.47 40.88
CA PRO A 992 46.57 -26.58 40.23
C PRO A 992 46.02 -27.08 38.87
N THR A 993 46.83 -27.89 38.18
CA THR A 993 46.43 -28.82 37.11
C THR A 993 45.61 -30.01 37.65
N PRO A 994 44.88 -30.72 36.77
CA PRO A 994 45.34 -32.08 36.45
C PRO A 994 45.34 -32.39 34.94
N ALA A 995 45.92 -33.55 34.58
CA ALA A 995 46.06 -34.13 33.24
C ALA A 995 46.12 -35.68 33.38
N PRO A 996 46.46 -36.47 32.34
CA PRO A 996 45.70 -36.71 31.11
C PRO A 996 45.54 -38.22 30.77
N GLU A 997 44.74 -38.56 29.75
CA GLU A 997 44.88 -39.77 28.89
C GLU A 997 44.04 -39.52 27.61
N ASN A 998 44.58 -39.50 26.39
CA ASN A 998 45.01 -40.62 25.52
C ASN A 998 43.82 -41.48 25.02
N THR A 999 43.63 -41.79 23.73
CA THR A 999 44.55 -41.74 22.55
C THR A 999 43.89 -41.20 21.25
N THR A 1000 44.71 -40.59 20.39
CA THR A 1000 44.45 -40.27 18.96
C THR A 1000 45.06 -41.40 18.07
N PRO A 1001 45.37 -41.25 16.75
CA PRO A 1001 44.99 -40.29 15.70
C PRO A 1001 44.33 -41.01 14.48
N GLN A 1002 44.09 -40.48 13.28
CA GLN A 1002 44.39 -39.21 12.57
C GLN A 1002 43.08 -38.73 11.85
N SER A 1003 42.97 -37.76 10.93
CA SER A 1003 43.86 -36.79 10.23
C SER A 1003 42.97 -35.62 9.73
N ALA A 1004 43.42 -34.47 9.20
CA ALA A 1004 44.78 -33.95 8.96
C ALA A 1004 44.76 -32.41 9.14
N GLU A 1005 45.82 -31.82 9.72
CA GLU A 1005 46.00 -30.36 9.75
C GLU A 1005 47.50 -30.00 9.81
N ARG A 1006 47.94 -29.18 8.85
CA ARG A 1006 49.27 -28.56 8.63
C ARG A 1006 49.20 -27.88 7.24
N VAL A 1007 49.72 -26.69 6.97
CA VAL A 1007 50.70 -25.83 7.66
C VAL A 1007 50.22 -24.37 7.63
N MET A 1008 50.47 -23.59 8.69
CA MET A 1008 50.25 -22.13 8.72
C MET A 1008 51.38 -21.41 9.49
N GLU A 1009 52.64 -21.62 9.07
CA GLU A 1009 53.79 -20.87 9.62
C GLU A 1009 54.95 -20.71 8.60
N ALA A 1010 54.68 -19.99 7.51
CA ALA A 1010 55.64 -19.42 6.56
C ALA A 1010 54.92 -18.34 5.72
N LEU A 1011 55.43 -17.13 5.46
CA LEU A 1011 56.75 -16.54 5.72
C LEU A 1011 56.59 -15.13 6.31
N ALA A 1012 57.48 -14.75 7.24
CA ALA A 1012 57.74 -13.36 7.60
C ALA A 1012 59.25 -13.18 7.82
N GLY A 1013 59.93 -12.46 6.91
CA GLY A 1013 61.37 -12.14 7.08
C GLY A 1013 62.20 -12.14 5.80
N ALA A 1014 62.12 -11.06 5.02
CA ALA A 1014 63.19 -10.62 4.13
C ALA A 1014 63.05 -9.10 3.91
N ALA A 1015 64.10 -8.32 4.22
CA ALA A 1015 64.09 -6.87 4.07
C ALA A 1015 65.47 -6.34 3.68
N ALA A 1016 65.46 -5.20 2.98
CA ALA A 1016 66.58 -4.31 2.64
C ALA A 1016 67.67 -4.82 1.67
N THR A 1017 67.72 -4.16 0.50
CA THR A 1017 68.95 -3.47 0.05
C THR A 1017 68.55 -2.25 -0.82
N TYR A 1018 69.41 -1.22 -0.84
CA TYR A 1018 69.19 0.06 -1.55
C TYR A 1018 69.37 -0.11 -3.08
N GLY A 1019 68.89 0.75 -4.00
CA GLY A 1019 68.24 2.08 -4.00
C GLY A 1019 68.40 2.69 -5.43
N PRO A 1020 68.22 4.00 -5.73
CA PRO A 1020 67.54 5.10 -5.02
C PRO A 1020 66.26 5.61 -5.77
N GLU A 1021 65.64 6.71 -5.31
CA GLU A 1021 64.56 7.40 -6.04
C GLU A 1021 65.05 8.23 -7.26
N PRO A 1022 64.14 8.54 -8.19
CA PRO A 1022 63.88 9.96 -8.51
C PRO A 1022 62.37 10.32 -8.52
N GLY A 1023 62.01 11.39 -7.80
CA GLY A 1023 60.63 11.78 -7.52
C GLY A 1023 59.84 12.56 -8.58
N LEU A 1024 58.62 12.95 -8.14
CA LEU A 1024 57.57 13.76 -8.77
C LEU A 1024 56.83 13.14 -9.98
N GLY A 1025 55.49 13.08 -9.86
CA GLY A 1025 54.57 12.71 -10.93
C GLY A 1025 53.14 12.50 -10.45
N ASP A 1026 52.43 13.58 -10.10
CA ASP A 1026 50.99 13.53 -9.78
C ASP A 1026 50.18 13.37 -11.08
N GLN A 1027 49.51 12.23 -11.26
CA GLN A 1027 48.63 11.98 -12.41
C GLN A 1027 47.66 10.81 -12.19
N THR A 1028 46.43 11.12 -11.81
CA THR A 1028 45.30 10.18 -11.81
C THR A 1028 44.79 9.98 -13.24
N TYR A 1029 44.94 8.77 -13.78
CA TYR A 1029 44.43 8.40 -15.10
C TYR A 1029 42.90 8.19 -15.09
N TYR A 1030 42.14 9.28 -15.19
CA TYR A 1030 40.82 9.26 -15.81
C TYR A 1030 40.96 9.57 -17.30
N LEU A 1031 40.44 8.69 -18.16
CA LEU A 1031 40.51 8.87 -19.62
C LEU A 1031 39.46 9.91 -20.09
N GLU A 1032 39.92 11.13 -20.37
CA GLU A 1032 39.11 12.16 -21.04
C GLU A 1032 38.72 11.73 -22.47
N ALA A 1033 37.46 11.34 -22.68
CA ALA A 1033 36.87 11.32 -24.01
C ALA A 1033 36.44 12.74 -24.41
N ARG A 1034 37.23 13.40 -25.26
CA ARG A 1034 36.94 14.77 -25.75
C ARG A 1034 35.69 14.81 -26.64
N PRO A 1035 34.94 15.93 -26.67
CA PRO A 1035 33.67 16.01 -27.36
C PRO A 1035 33.84 15.96 -28.89
N PHE A 1036 33.11 15.05 -29.54
CA PHE A 1036 32.96 15.05 -30.99
C PHE A 1036 31.83 15.99 -31.41
N ASN A 1037 32.14 16.95 -32.29
CA ASN A 1037 31.13 17.66 -33.05
C ASN A 1037 30.50 16.69 -34.07
N LEU A 1038 29.20 16.45 -33.95
CA LEU A 1038 28.36 15.95 -35.03
C LEU A 1038 27.25 16.96 -35.33
N GLN A 1039 26.88 17.04 -36.60
CA GLN A 1039 26.12 18.16 -37.15
C GLN A 1039 24.64 18.11 -36.75
N ARG A 1040 23.98 19.27 -36.80
CA ARG A 1040 22.51 19.34 -36.79
C ARG A 1040 21.97 18.49 -37.96
N PRO A 1041 20.95 17.65 -37.76
CA PRO A 1041 20.08 17.23 -38.86
C PRO A 1041 19.50 18.49 -39.51
N THR A 1042 19.61 18.59 -40.84
CA THR A 1042 18.89 19.60 -41.62
C THR A 1042 17.41 19.28 -41.67
N GLU A 1043 16.58 20.30 -41.83
CA GLU A 1043 15.13 20.15 -41.98
C GLU A 1043 14.82 19.39 -43.28
N GLY A 1044 13.94 18.38 -43.20
CA GLY A 1044 13.34 17.74 -44.39
C GLY A 1044 13.69 16.26 -44.64
N GLU A 1045 13.30 15.35 -43.73
CA GLU A 1045 13.03 13.95 -44.08
C GLU A 1045 11.65 13.52 -43.55
N ASP A 1046 10.69 13.33 -44.47
CA ASP A 1046 9.32 12.91 -44.16
C ASP A 1046 9.26 11.39 -43.87
N TYR A 1047 9.18 11.01 -42.60
CA TYR A 1047 8.96 9.62 -42.20
C TYR A 1047 7.51 9.16 -42.49
N LEU A 1048 7.31 8.68 -43.72
CA LEU A 1048 6.07 8.09 -44.23
C LEU A 1048 5.60 6.87 -43.42
N PHE A 1049 4.72 7.12 -42.43
CA PHE A 1049 3.84 6.09 -41.85
C PHE A 1049 2.36 6.38 -42.12
N GLY A 1050 2.06 6.81 -43.34
CA GLY A 1050 0.71 6.78 -43.89
C GLY A 1050 0.30 5.33 -44.20
N ARG A 1051 -0.48 4.71 -43.31
CA ARG A 1051 -1.30 3.54 -43.65
C ARG A 1051 -2.71 3.75 -43.15
N GLU A 1052 -3.65 3.71 -44.08
CA GLU A 1052 -5.07 3.99 -43.84
C GLU A 1052 -5.70 2.88 -42.97
N PHE A 1053 -6.69 3.26 -42.16
CA PHE A 1053 -7.46 2.31 -41.36
C PHE A 1053 -8.44 1.55 -42.26
N GLY A 1054 -7.94 0.49 -42.90
CA GLY A 1054 -8.76 -0.49 -43.61
C GLY A 1054 -9.76 -1.20 -42.67
N GLU A 1055 -10.81 -1.74 -43.27
CA GLU A 1055 -12.02 -2.22 -42.59
C GLU A 1055 -11.73 -3.31 -41.55
N PHE A 1056 -12.22 -3.09 -40.32
CA PHE A 1056 -12.17 -4.06 -39.23
C PHE A 1056 -13.49 -4.85 -39.16
N ASP A 1057 -13.52 -6.03 -39.76
CA ASP A 1057 -14.63 -6.97 -39.63
C ASP A 1057 -14.21 -8.29 -38.93
N GLY A 1058 -15.17 -8.97 -38.31
CA GLY A 1058 -15.10 -10.42 -38.10
C GLY A 1058 -14.27 -11.00 -36.94
N MET A 1059 -13.97 -10.29 -35.84
CA MET A 1059 -13.52 -10.94 -34.59
C MET A 1059 -14.08 -10.31 -33.30
N THR A 1060 -14.63 -11.16 -32.42
CA THR A 1060 -15.11 -10.81 -31.08
C THR A 1060 -13.94 -10.67 -30.11
N GLY A 1061 -13.44 -9.44 -29.93
CA GLY A 1061 -12.58 -9.08 -28.80
C GLY A 1061 -13.41 -8.47 -27.67
N ASP A 1062 -13.16 -8.87 -26.43
CA ASP A 1062 -13.84 -8.35 -25.25
C ASP A 1062 -13.65 -6.83 -25.09
N LEU A 1063 -14.70 -6.16 -24.61
CA LEU A 1063 -14.65 -4.73 -24.26
C LEU A 1063 -13.84 -4.55 -22.97
N LEU A 1064 -12.83 -3.67 -23.02
CA LEU A 1064 -11.87 -3.50 -21.94
C LEU A 1064 -12.30 -2.36 -21.02
N SER A 1065 -12.74 -2.68 -19.81
CA SER A 1065 -13.15 -1.67 -18.83
C SER A 1065 -11.97 -0.83 -18.33
N PHE A 1066 -12.31 0.29 -17.70
CA PHE A 1066 -11.38 1.18 -17.03
C PHE A 1066 -10.34 0.49 -16.09
N ASP A 1067 -10.66 -0.68 -15.51
CA ASP A 1067 -9.76 -1.49 -14.66
C ASP A 1067 -8.54 -2.07 -15.40
N TYR A 1068 -8.53 -1.98 -16.74
CA TYR A 1068 -7.52 -2.59 -17.60
C TYR A 1068 -6.33 -1.64 -17.90
N LEU A 1069 -6.51 -0.33 -17.80
CA LEU A 1069 -5.55 0.65 -18.32
C LEU A 1069 -4.50 1.10 -17.33
N PHE A 1070 -4.90 1.37 -16.08
CA PHE A 1070 -4.06 1.91 -15.03
C PHE A 1070 -3.49 0.74 -14.18
#